data_AF-A0A1I2EKL4-F1
#
_entry.id   AF-A0A1I2EKL4-F1
#
_cell.length_a   1.000
_cell.length_b   1.000
_cell.length_c   1.000
_cell.angle_alpha   90.00
_cell.angle_beta   90.00
_cell.angle_gamma   90.00
#
_symmetry.space_group_name_H-M   'P 1'
#
loop_
_entity.id
_entity.type
_entity.pdbx_description
1 polymer ?
#
loop_
_entity_poly.entity_id
_entity_poly.type
_entity_poly.pdbx_seq_one_letter_code
_entity_poly.pdbx_strand_id
1 'polypeptide(L)'
;MKRKYPIVFLSKYSVNLRSLLLACFITLQLSAFAQNRFRQCAFDQIHKSMLQKDEQYRKNVEAMEAKILEMIKKGSAYRTEAATYIIPVVVHVMHTGTAVGTSYNISDAQIQQALDHANQLFAGSMLSTNTNMEFVLAKRSPTCAATTGINRVNVGGNATYVAGGIKRSTMTGVDEEVVKDLSRWSNKDYYNIWVVNKIDGNDGTVCCGSFTAGYAYFPGAPANVDGTIILASQMTNTSGTLAHELGHAFGLYHTFEGDDSGCPANGNCNTDGDKVCDTEPHENPNLTCASGNNPCTGAAWTTAVLRNIMNYSTCGEDIFTAGQANRMESALLSSRSSLVSSLGDEPPPASLPTAPTCAFSATHGLGNGFGIENFTFTNGTNTINVTSSSSAGDGTNYTDMTCNQGTTVQTNTTYNVSVKTWFDLNFHDVRIYIDFNNDGDFVDAGETVFTSNNSKGPHLGTVTIPASPPLTNTPLRMRVLADMSGGIVSPCQITGFSGFGAGQAEDYTIIIQGGALPTINTPTSATITHNSATLGATITADGGSAITERGIVWSVTSTNNNPIIGGTGVTKVIEGGTAVSAFTTAATGLPANTNISFKGYATNANGTAYTSVATFTTDPSPNPNLTVSANETHSGNYNNVTVTGTGTLTLNGNINVDGTFTIQNGGKVITDCHIITGNGNFNLQAGGILQICSNAGITSSGAAGDVQVIGTRTFSNDANYIYKGNAAQNTGNALPSQVRNLTIDNANHVTLSNACGVKELVILLNGNLISNGNLTLLSSASHQSMVQNHGTSVVVGNVTAQRHVPNYALRTTVQGYNYFSSPISNGKVSDFNGVGFAAVLNPAYDWVVPYSGAFPNVYRYNESKVVSSPATFDIFEKGWESPANTTENLEVGRGYILNLNSGTVIDWVGTLNNGDINIPITKGTATNSGWNLVGNPYPSNLDWDLVCSYMIDVNSNKLQNTTIHRRIATAPYAGTWATYNADVQMGTNSGTKEIAMGQGFFVLKANMGSDNLVFTNAMRTYNNTQFFRTEENEEGKTQGAMKLKLSSQRWSDETVLFFKRGATEGFDERLDVPKIQLNSSPAPSLYTKVGNKNLVYNAMSIENLPKEVPLHFYVASNGQHEISLSDLRNFKENLPIYLEDKKLGITQNLREKPYTFSANAGTDTSRFVLKFEVAFAQVIPDESLLIYPNPTSKELKINIDNHYKGKVQIRLKDMLGKEINEQIFEKQFTKQEVVLDLENLTKGVYFVEIQNGQGKQIKKIVKE
;
A
#
# COMPACT_ATOMS: atom_id res chain seq x y z
N MET A 1 -35.38 -14.50 12.40
CA MET A 1 -36.55 -14.83 11.54
C MET A 1 -36.25 -14.38 10.10
N LYS A 2 -36.68 -15.12 9.06
CA LYS A 2 -36.62 -14.69 7.64
C LYS A 2 -37.88 -15.18 6.90
N ARG A 3 -38.61 -14.27 6.23
CA ARG A 3 -39.68 -14.45 5.22
C ARG A 3 -39.93 -13.03 4.65
N LYS A 4 -40.26 -12.81 3.37
CA LYS A 4 -41.19 -13.56 2.50
C LYS A 4 -40.62 -13.87 1.10
N TYR A 5 -41.27 -14.87 0.50
CA TYR A 5 -41.30 -15.34 -0.92
C TYR A 5 -42.83 -15.38 -1.30
N PRO A 6 -43.37 -15.97 -2.40
CA PRO A 6 -42.78 -16.83 -3.46
C PRO A 6 -43.32 -16.57 -4.90
N ILE A 7 -43.31 -17.65 -5.74
CA ILE A 7 -44.04 -17.99 -7.01
C ILE A 7 -43.08 -18.04 -8.24
N VAL A 8 -43.07 -18.98 -9.22
CA VAL A 8 -43.58 -20.36 -9.56
C VAL A 8 -42.87 -20.71 -10.91
N PHE A 9 -42.52 -21.90 -11.46
CA PHE A 9 -42.43 -23.37 -11.21
C PHE A 9 -41.58 -23.96 -12.42
N LEU A 10 -41.27 -25.24 -12.73
CA LEU A 10 -41.40 -26.66 -12.29
C LEU A 10 -40.03 -27.36 -12.65
N SER A 11 -39.53 -28.47 -12.06
CA SER A 11 -39.84 -29.92 -12.27
C SER A 11 -39.60 -30.46 -13.71
N LYS A 12 -38.94 -31.62 -13.98
CA LYS A 12 -38.75 -32.85 -13.18
C LYS A 12 -37.63 -33.83 -13.70
N TYR A 13 -37.08 -34.63 -12.77
CA TYR A 13 -36.44 -35.98 -12.88
C TYR A 13 -35.20 -36.34 -13.76
N SER A 14 -34.08 -36.55 -13.04
CA SER A 14 -33.04 -37.63 -13.08
C SER A 14 -33.01 -38.72 -14.18
N VAL A 15 -31.79 -39.07 -14.62
CA VAL A 15 -31.42 -40.27 -15.43
C VAL A 15 -30.25 -41.06 -14.78
N ASN A 16 -30.06 -42.32 -15.19
CA ASN A 16 -29.37 -43.38 -14.44
C ASN A 16 -27.83 -43.48 -14.60
N LEU A 17 -27.14 -44.00 -13.57
CA LEU A 17 -25.67 -44.10 -13.45
C LEU A 17 -25.03 -45.24 -14.27
N ARG A 18 -25.55 -45.57 -15.46
CA ARG A 18 -24.98 -46.62 -16.34
C ARG A 18 -24.53 -46.15 -17.73
N SER A 19 -24.90 -44.94 -18.16
CA SER A 19 -24.46 -44.40 -19.46
C SER A 19 -23.00 -43.91 -19.46
N LEU A 20 -22.39 -43.72 -18.29
CA LEU A 20 -21.06 -43.09 -18.15
C LEU A 20 -19.87 -43.98 -18.59
N LEU A 21 -20.09 -45.28 -18.79
CA LEU A 21 -19.02 -46.24 -19.15
C LEU A 21 -18.97 -46.61 -20.64
N LEU A 22 -20.00 -46.25 -21.43
CA LEU A 22 -19.99 -46.48 -22.89
C LEU A 22 -19.46 -45.27 -23.67
N ALA A 23 -19.53 -44.07 -23.08
CA ALA A 23 -19.05 -42.82 -23.68
C ALA A 23 -17.52 -42.75 -23.85
N CYS A 24 -16.75 -43.56 -23.12
CA CYS A 24 -15.28 -43.58 -23.16
C CYS A 24 -14.67 -44.54 -24.20
N PHE A 25 -15.49 -45.28 -24.97
CA PHE A 25 -15.01 -46.23 -25.98
C PHE A 25 -15.44 -45.91 -27.42
N ILE A 26 -16.36 -44.95 -27.62
CA ILE A 26 -16.80 -44.49 -28.97
C ILE A 26 -16.03 -43.23 -29.40
N THR A 27 -15.40 -42.52 -28.47
CA THR A 27 -14.59 -41.31 -28.71
C THR A 27 -13.17 -41.58 -29.25
N LEU A 28 -12.78 -42.84 -29.45
CA LEU A 28 -11.39 -43.23 -29.76
C LEU A 28 -11.13 -43.73 -31.21
N GLN A 29 -12.14 -43.75 -32.09
CA GLN A 29 -11.99 -44.24 -33.49
C GLN A 29 -12.67 -43.39 -34.57
N LEU A 30 -12.93 -42.09 -34.30
CA LEU A 30 -13.26 -41.09 -35.32
C LEU A 30 -12.21 -39.97 -35.43
N SER A 31 -10.98 -40.26 -34.99
CA SER A 31 -9.80 -39.39 -35.12
C SER A 31 -9.01 -39.69 -36.39
N ALA A 32 -9.69 -39.79 -37.53
CA ALA A 32 -9.08 -40.03 -38.84
C ALA A 32 -9.82 -39.23 -39.93
N PHE A 33 -9.07 -38.52 -40.77
CA PHE A 33 -9.56 -37.74 -41.92
C PHE A 33 -10.51 -36.58 -41.62
N ALA A 34 -10.24 -35.82 -40.56
CA ALA A 34 -10.35 -34.36 -40.69
C ALA A 34 -9.20 -33.89 -41.61
N GLN A 35 -9.45 -33.79 -42.92
CA GLN A 35 -8.47 -33.20 -43.84
C GLN A 35 -8.42 -31.69 -43.61
N ASN A 36 -7.25 -31.17 -43.22
CA ASN A 36 -7.05 -29.74 -43.00
C ASN A 36 -7.25 -28.96 -44.32
N ARG A 37 -7.81 -27.74 -44.20
CA ARG A 37 -7.97 -26.82 -45.33
C ARG A 37 -6.62 -26.18 -45.68
N PHE A 38 -5.86 -26.82 -46.55
CA PHE A 38 -4.66 -26.22 -47.13
C PHE A 38 -5.05 -25.19 -48.18
N ARG A 39 -5.06 -23.92 -47.74
CA ARG A 39 -4.89 -22.77 -48.64
C ARG A 39 -3.49 -22.84 -49.22
N GLN A 40 -3.36 -22.69 -50.53
CA GLN A 40 -2.07 -22.60 -51.20
C GLN A 40 -2.01 -21.29 -51.98
N CYS A 41 -0.87 -20.61 -51.97
CA CYS A 41 -0.57 -19.60 -52.98
C CYS A 41 -0.02 -20.29 -54.24
N ALA A 42 -0.14 -19.64 -55.39
CA ALA A 42 0.46 -20.10 -56.64
C ALA A 42 1.82 -19.45 -56.96
N PHE A 43 2.31 -18.55 -56.09
CA PHE A 43 3.51 -17.72 -56.28
C PHE A 43 4.72 -18.51 -56.80
N ASP A 44 5.20 -19.51 -56.06
CA ASP A 44 6.46 -20.21 -56.38
C ASP A 44 6.46 -20.79 -57.80
N GLN A 45 5.34 -21.38 -58.21
CA GLN A 45 5.19 -22.03 -59.51
C GLN A 45 5.13 -21.00 -60.65
N ILE A 46 4.58 -19.81 -60.41
CA ILE A 46 4.54 -18.70 -61.37
C ILE A 46 5.91 -18.03 -61.43
N HIS A 47 6.51 -17.68 -60.30
CA HIS A 47 7.82 -17.03 -60.19
C HIS A 47 8.93 -17.91 -60.79
N LYS A 48 9.04 -19.19 -60.39
CA LYS A 48 10.02 -20.14 -60.96
C LYS A 48 9.77 -20.37 -62.46
N SER A 49 8.51 -20.40 -62.91
CA SER A 49 8.16 -20.46 -64.35
C SER A 49 8.59 -19.21 -65.13
N MET A 50 8.41 -18.01 -64.57
CA MET A 50 8.83 -16.77 -65.23
C MET A 50 10.35 -16.63 -65.29
N LEU A 51 11.08 -16.88 -64.20
CA LEU A 51 12.56 -16.83 -64.19
C LEU A 51 13.21 -17.75 -65.25
N GLN A 52 12.53 -18.84 -65.60
CA GLN A 52 12.94 -19.79 -66.64
C GLN A 52 12.56 -19.35 -68.06
N LYS A 53 11.39 -18.72 -68.25
CA LYS A 53 10.82 -18.44 -69.58
C LYS A 53 11.02 -17.00 -70.06
N ASP A 54 11.11 -16.04 -69.15
CA ASP A 54 11.23 -14.62 -69.42
C ASP A 54 12.61 -14.12 -68.93
N GLU A 55 13.50 -13.87 -69.90
CA GLU A 55 14.84 -13.34 -69.63
C GLU A 55 14.81 -11.91 -69.10
N GLN A 56 13.82 -11.10 -69.47
CA GLN A 56 13.72 -9.73 -68.99
C GLN A 56 13.21 -9.70 -67.55
N TYR A 57 12.20 -10.51 -67.23
CA TYR A 57 11.77 -10.72 -65.84
C TYR A 57 12.93 -11.18 -64.95
N ARG A 58 13.70 -12.18 -65.40
CA ARG A 58 14.86 -12.65 -64.63
C ARG A 58 15.87 -11.52 -64.37
N LYS A 59 16.21 -10.72 -65.39
CA LYS A 59 17.10 -9.54 -65.21
C LYS A 59 16.52 -8.49 -64.27
N ASN A 60 15.20 -8.24 -64.35
CA ASN A 60 14.51 -7.30 -63.46
C ASN A 60 14.61 -7.76 -62.00
N VAL A 61 14.37 -9.05 -61.73
CA VAL A 61 14.49 -9.65 -60.39
C VAL A 61 15.94 -9.68 -59.91
N GLU A 62 16.90 -10.08 -60.75
CA GLU A 62 18.34 -10.05 -60.42
C GLU A 62 18.82 -8.63 -60.05
N ALA A 63 18.42 -7.61 -60.82
CA ALA A 63 18.74 -6.22 -60.54
C ALA A 63 18.03 -5.68 -59.28
N MET A 64 16.79 -6.13 -59.02
CA MET A 64 16.06 -5.80 -57.80
C MET A 64 16.71 -6.40 -56.56
N GLU A 65 17.03 -7.71 -56.55
CA GLU A 65 17.69 -8.36 -55.41
C GLU A 65 19.03 -7.70 -55.08
N ALA A 66 19.79 -7.29 -56.11
CA ALA A 66 21.02 -6.52 -55.92
C ALA A 66 20.77 -5.16 -55.22
N LYS A 67 19.75 -4.41 -55.65
CA LYS A 67 19.34 -3.14 -55.00
C LYS A 67 18.86 -3.37 -53.57
N ILE A 68 17.97 -4.34 -53.33
CA ILE A 68 17.45 -4.69 -52.00
C ILE A 68 18.61 -5.04 -51.05
N LEU A 69 19.55 -5.86 -51.50
CA LEU A 69 20.73 -6.25 -50.72
C LEU A 69 21.66 -5.07 -50.43
N GLU A 70 21.83 -4.13 -51.37
CA GLU A 70 22.56 -2.88 -51.15
C GLU A 70 21.86 -1.98 -50.13
N MET A 71 20.53 -1.85 -50.21
CA MET A 71 19.73 -1.04 -49.29
C MET A 71 19.75 -1.60 -47.87
N ILE A 72 19.54 -2.90 -47.70
CA ILE A 72 19.63 -3.60 -46.40
C ILE A 72 21.02 -3.41 -45.78
N LYS A 73 22.10 -3.52 -46.57
CA LYS A 73 23.49 -3.32 -46.08
C LYS A 73 23.80 -1.88 -45.66
N LYS A 74 23.13 -0.88 -46.26
CA LYS A 74 23.29 0.55 -45.91
C LYS A 74 22.31 1.00 -44.81
N GLY A 75 21.30 0.21 -44.47
CA GLY A 75 20.43 0.42 -43.33
C GLY A 75 19.68 1.75 -43.37
N SER A 76 19.74 2.52 -42.29
CA SER A 76 19.06 3.82 -42.16
C SER A 76 19.56 4.89 -43.14
N ALA A 77 20.71 4.71 -43.82
CA ALA A 77 21.20 5.67 -44.81
C ALA A 77 20.31 5.80 -46.07
N TYR A 78 19.32 4.91 -46.26
CA TYR A 78 18.28 5.02 -47.29
C TYR A 78 16.89 5.37 -46.75
N ARG A 79 16.72 5.50 -45.43
CA ARG A 79 15.40 5.53 -44.80
C ARG A 79 15.18 6.80 -44.00
N THR A 80 13.99 7.36 -44.15
CA THR A 80 13.59 8.62 -43.55
C THR A 80 12.64 8.29 -42.38
N GLU A 81 13.14 8.42 -41.14
CA GLU A 81 12.63 7.75 -39.92
C GLU A 81 11.17 8.07 -39.47
N ALA A 82 10.31 8.66 -40.30
CA ALA A 82 9.03 9.25 -39.88
C ALA A 82 7.84 9.15 -40.84
N ALA A 83 7.89 8.38 -41.94
CA ALA A 83 6.80 8.31 -42.93
C ALA A 83 6.27 6.88 -43.18
N THR A 84 4.94 6.75 -43.19
CA THR A 84 4.24 5.59 -43.78
C THR A 84 4.05 5.86 -45.28
N TYR A 85 4.45 4.92 -46.12
CA TYR A 85 4.17 4.95 -47.56
C TYR A 85 2.71 4.53 -47.80
N ILE A 86 1.87 5.48 -48.22
CA ILE A 86 0.52 5.19 -48.68
C ILE A 86 0.62 4.60 -50.10
N ILE A 87 -0.06 3.49 -50.35
CA ILE A 87 -0.05 2.77 -51.61
C ILE A 87 -1.48 2.74 -52.16
N PRO A 88 -1.79 3.50 -53.23
CA PRO A 88 -3.11 3.47 -53.86
C PRO A 88 -3.39 2.10 -54.47
N VAL A 89 -4.51 1.48 -54.08
CA VAL A 89 -4.94 0.17 -54.63
C VAL A 89 -6.26 0.29 -55.38
N VAL A 90 -6.39 -0.54 -56.42
CA VAL A 90 -7.65 -0.71 -57.17
C VAL A 90 -8.07 -2.18 -57.18
N VAL A 91 -9.33 -2.41 -56.83
CA VAL A 91 -9.93 -3.74 -56.69
C VAL A 91 -10.90 -3.98 -57.84
N HIS A 92 -10.52 -4.86 -58.76
CA HIS A 92 -11.33 -5.23 -59.93
C HIS A 92 -12.13 -6.51 -59.62
N VAL A 93 -13.42 -6.37 -59.35
CA VAL A 93 -14.33 -7.48 -59.02
C VAL A 93 -14.88 -8.09 -60.32
N MET A 94 -14.35 -9.24 -60.68
CA MET A 94 -14.59 -9.93 -61.95
C MET A 94 -15.79 -10.88 -61.81
N HIS A 95 -17.00 -10.30 -61.74
CA HIS A 95 -18.21 -11.02 -61.31
C HIS A 95 -18.98 -11.71 -62.45
N THR A 96 -19.73 -12.75 -62.11
CA THR A 96 -20.54 -13.55 -63.07
C THR A 96 -21.95 -13.00 -63.26
N GLY A 97 -22.11 -11.67 -63.30
CA GLY A 97 -23.41 -11.00 -63.53
C GLY A 97 -24.41 -11.00 -62.36
N THR A 98 -24.05 -11.56 -61.21
CA THR A 98 -24.87 -11.53 -59.98
C THR A 98 -24.90 -10.15 -59.31
N ALA A 99 -25.88 -9.90 -58.44
CA ALA A 99 -25.99 -8.65 -57.67
C ALA A 99 -24.87 -8.48 -56.63
N VAL A 100 -24.56 -7.23 -56.26
CA VAL A 100 -23.54 -6.92 -55.23
C VAL A 100 -23.97 -7.48 -53.86
N GLY A 101 -23.00 -8.02 -53.11
CA GLY A 101 -23.24 -8.76 -51.86
C GLY A 101 -23.48 -10.26 -52.07
N THR A 102 -23.22 -10.81 -53.26
CA THR A 102 -23.25 -12.26 -53.54
C THR A 102 -21.84 -12.83 -53.65
N SER A 103 -21.69 -14.16 -53.56
CA SER A 103 -20.41 -14.87 -53.42
C SER A 103 -19.32 -14.52 -54.45
N TYR A 104 -19.70 -14.10 -55.66
CA TYR A 104 -18.78 -13.70 -56.74
C TYR A 104 -18.92 -12.22 -57.14
N ASN A 105 -19.71 -11.43 -56.40
CA ASN A 105 -19.80 -9.98 -56.54
C ASN A 105 -19.83 -9.36 -55.13
N ILE A 106 -18.75 -9.56 -54.38
CA ILE A 106 -18.64 -9.21 -52.95
C ILE A 106 -18.88 -7.73 -52.68
N SER A 107 -19.40 -7.37 -51.49
CA SER A 107 -19.76 -5.97 -51.18
C SER A 107 -18.54 -5.07 -50.99
N ASP A 108 -18.72 -3.75 -51.16
CA ASP A 108 -17.66 -2.77 -50.91
C ASP A 108 -17.17 -2.85 -49.46
N ALA A 109 -18.09 -3.08 -48.51
CA ALA A 109 -17.77 -3.28 -47.10
C ALA A 109 -16.92 -4.54 -46.85
N GLN A 110 -17.14 -5.63 -47.61
CA GLN A 110 -16.30 -6.84 -47.50
C GLN A 110 -14.89 -6.59 -48.05
N ILE A 111 -14.77 -5.81 -49.13
CA ILE A 111 -13.48 -5.41 -49.71
C ILE A 111 -12.71 -4.53 -48.73
N GLN A 112 -13.35 -3.49 -48.19
CA GLN A 112 -12.77 -2.61 -47.17
C GLN A 112 -12.34 -3.42 -45.94
N GLN A 113 -13.19 -4.31 -45.42
CA GLN A 113 -12.86 -5.14 -44.24
C GLN A 113 -11.67 -6.08 -44.47
N ALA A 114 -11.46 -6.58 -45.69
CA ALA A 114 -10.26 -7.35 -46.03
C ALA A 114 -9.01 -6.45 -46.07
N LEU A 115 -9.14 -5.24 -46.65
CA LEU A 115 -8.05 -4.26 -46.74
C LEU A 115 -7.65 -3.69 -45.37
N ASP A 116 -8.63 -3.38 -44.51
CA ASP A 116 -8.45 -2.97 -43.11
C ASP A 116 -7.66 -4.03 -42.33
N HIS A 117 -7.97 -5.31 -42.55
CA HIS A 117 -7.28 -6.42 -41.91
C HIS A 117 -5.85 -6.59 -42.42
N ALA A 118 -5.60 -6.40 -43.73
CA ALA A 118 -4.25 -6.34 -44.26
C ALA A 118 -3.46 -5.16 -43.67
N ASN A 119 -4.03 -3.95 -43.66
CA ASN A 119 -3.40 -2.76 -43.07
C ASN A 119 -3.10 -2.94 -41.58
N GLN A 120 -3.96 -3.63 -40.81
CA GLN A 120 -3.66 -3.97 -39.42
C GLN A 120 -2.40 -4.84 -39.28
N LEU A 121 -2.17 -5.79 -40.18
CA LEU A 121 -0.98 -6.65 -40.16
C LEU A 121 0.27 -5.92 -40.68
N PHE A 122 0.12 -5.05 -41.68
CA PHE A 122 1.22 -4.23 -42.22
C PHE A 122 1.62 -3.06 -41.29
N ALA A 123 0.69 -2.48 -40.52
CA ALA A 123 0.96 -1.41 -39.56
C ALA A 123 1.58 -1.89 -38.22
N GLY A 124 1.87 -3.19 -38.07
CA GLY A 124 2.49 -3.74 -36.87
C GLY A 124 1.55 -3.91 -35.67
N SER A 125 0.26 -4.16 -35.92
CA SER A 125 -0.63 -4.63 -34.85
C SER A 125 -0.51 -6.14 -34.62
N MET A 126 -1.21 -6.67 -33.61
CA MET A 126 -1.08 -8.07 -33.15
C MET A 126 0.35 -8.39 -32.70
N LEU A 127 1.07 -9.28 -33.41
CA LEU A 127 2.48 -9.60 -33.17
C LEU A 127 3.37 -9.23 -34.38
N SER A 128 2.82 -8.52 -35.37
CA SER A 128 3.53 -8.11 -36.57
C SER A 128 4.45 -6.91 -36.33
N THR A 129 5.48 -6.75 -37.15
CA THR A 129 6.30 -5.54 -37.18
C THR A 129 5.68 -4.50 -38.12
N ASN A 130 5.76 -3.21 -37.77
CA ASN A 130 5.33 -2.16 -38.69
C ASN A 130 6.23 -2.15 -39.94
N THR A 131 5.60 -2.25 -41.10
CA THR A 131 6.21 -2.28 -42.44
C THR A 131 6.38 -0.89 -43.05
N ASN A 132 5.81 0.14 -42.40
CA ASN A 132 5.64 1.49 -42.92
C ASN A 132 4.83 1.54 -44.23
N MET A 133 3.92 0.58 -44.50
CA MET A 133 3.03 0.61 -45.65
C MET A 133 1.55 0.64 -45.24
N GLU A 134 0.74 1.40 -45.98
CA GLU A 134 -0.72 1.41 -45.84
C GLU A 134 -1.40 1.36 -47.22
N PHE A 135 -2.28 0.39 -47.43
CA PHE A 135 -2.99 0.20 -48.70
C PHE A 135 -4.35 0.90 -48.67
N VAL A 136 -4.56 1.88 -49.55
CA VAL A 136 -5.76 2.72 -49.54
C VAL A 136 -6.51 2.58 -50.86
N LEU A 137 -7.83 2.34 -50.83
CA LEU A 137 -8.66 2.32 -52.03
C LEU A 137 -8.55 3.66 -52.77
N ALA A 138 -8.20 3.61 -54.05
CA ALA A 138 -8.02 4.78 -54.88
C ALA A 138 -9.25 5.71 -54.88
N LYS A 139 -9.05 7.00 -54.60
CA LYS A 139 -10.12 8.01 -54.60
C LYS A 139 -10.22 8.77 -55.93
N ARG A 140 -9.17 8.71 -56.78
CA ARG A 140 -9.19 9.17 -58.20
C ARG A 140 -8.84 8.02 -59.17
N SER A 141 -9.37 8.09 -60.39
CA SER A 141 -9.11 7.14 -61.48
C SER A 141 -7.97 7.62 -62.40
N PRO A 142 -7.39 6.75 -63.27
CA PRO A 142 -6.37 7.15 -64.23
C PRO A 142 -6.79 8.31 -65.15
N THR A 143 -8.10 8.47 -65.40
CA THR A 143 -8.69 9.55 -66.20
C THR A 143 -9.09 10.77 -65.37
N CYS A 144 -8.53 10.93 -64.16
CA CYS A 144 -8.81 12.01 -63.22
C CYS A 144 -10.27 12.12 -62.72
N ALA A 145 -11.06 11.04 -62.82
CA ALA A 145 -12.44 11.02 -62.31
C ALA A 145 -12.49 10.52 -60.86
N ALA A 146 -13.50 10.96 -60.09
CA ALA A 146 -13.70 10.45 -58.73
C ALA A 146 -14.13 8.98 -58.76
N THR A 147 -13.59 8.17 -57.86
CA THR A 147 -13.85 6.72 -57.82
C THR A 147 -13.84 6.19 -56.38
N THR A 148 -14.34 4.97 -56.19
CA THR A 148 -14.33 4.21 -54.93
C THR A 148 -13.14 3.25 -54.84
N GLY A 149 -12.29 3.19 -55.87
CA GLY A 149 -11.22 2.21 -56.00
C GLY A 149 -11.72 0.79 -56.32
N ILE A 150 -13.03 0.60 -56.53
CA ILE A 150 -13.65 -0.71 -56.76
C ILE A 150 -14.32 -0.73 -58.13
N ASN A 151 -13.66 -1.35 -59.12
CA ASN A 151 -14.24 -1.60 -60.44
C ASN A 151 -15.03 -2.91 -60.40
N ARG A 152 -16.20 -2.96 -61.06
CA ARG A 152 -17.05 -4.16 -61.12
C ARG A 152 -17.29 -4.55 -62.58
N VAL A 153 -16.71 -5.67 -63.00
CA VAL A 153 -16.70 -6.12 -64.39
C VAL A 153 -17.55 -7.38 -64.53
N ASN A 154 -18.60 -7.32 -65.36
CA ASN A 154 -19.46 -8.46 -65.62
C ASN A 154 -18.83 -9.40 -66.68
N VAL A 155 -18.14 -10.44 -66.21
CA VAL A 155 -17.55 -11.49 -67.04
C VAL A 155 -18.53 -12.67 -67.25
N GLY A 156 -19.78 -12.55 -66.79
CA GLY A 156 -20.81 -13.59 -66.87
C GLY A 156 -21.19 -14.05 -68.28
N GLY A 157 -20.88 -13.26 -69.32
CA GLY A 157 -21.04 -13.66 -70.73
C GLY A 157 -19.99 -14.67 -71.22
N ASN A 158 -18.87 -14.84 -70.51
CA ASN A 158 -17.84 -15.81 -70.86
C ASN A 158 -18.07 -17.13 -70.10
N ALA A 159 -18.66 -18.11 -70.78
CA ALA A 159 -19.00 -19.41 -70.19
C ALA A 159 -17.79 -20.16 -69.60
N THR A 160 -16.59 -20.01 -70.20
CA THR A 160 -15.36 -20.62 -69.70
C THR A 160 -14.91 -19.99 -68.37
N TYR A 161 -15.09 -18.67 -68.21
CA TYR A 161 -14.81 -17.98 -66.94
C TYR A 161 -15.85 -18.33 -65.87
N VAL A 162 -17.14 -18.38 -66.23
CA VAL A 162 -18.21 -18.80 -65.28
C VAL A 162 -17.97 -20.22 -64.78
N ALA A 163 -17.54 -21.14 -65.64
CA ALA A 163 -17.24 -22.52 -65.27
C ALA A 163 -15.93 -22.67 -64.45
N GLY A 164 -14.84 -22.06 -64.93
CA GLY A 164 -13.47 -22.34 -64.48
C GLY A 164 -12.72 -21.20 -63.78
N GLY A 165 -13.17 -19.95 -63.96
CA GLY A 165 -12.43 -18.74 -63.54
C GLY A 165 -11.16 -18.54 -64.35
N ILE A 166 -10.04 -18.27 -63.68
CA ILE A 166 -8.71 -18.16 -64.30
C ILE A 166 -8.00 -19.52 -64.30
N LYS A 167 -7.38 -19.89 -65.42
CA LYS A 167 -6.51 -21.07 -65.56
C LYS A 167 -5.06 -20.70 -65.18
N ARG A 168 -4.26 -21.65 -64.70
CA ARG A 168 -2.85 -21.40 -64.35
C ARG A 168 -1.88 -22.46 -64.88
N SER A 169 -2.19 -23.75 -64.77
CA SER A 169 -1.33 -24.84 -65.28
C SER A 169 -1.94 -25.51 -66.51
N THR A 170 -2.91 -26.41 -66.32
CA THR A 170 -3.80 -26.92 -67.39
C THR A 170 -5.05 -27.58 -66.78
N MET A 171 -6.25 -27.07 -67.12
CA MET A 171 -7.42 -27.86 -67.57
C MET A 171 -8.72 -27.04 -67.60
N THR A 172 -8.91 -26.06 -66.71
CA THR A 172 -10.18 -25.32 -66.58
C THR A 172 -9.94 -23.83 -66.33
N GLY A 173 -10.63 -22.95 -67.06
CA GLY A 173 -10.58 -21.50 -66.90
C GLY A 173 -10.14 -20.74 -68.16
N VAL A 174 -10.22 -19.42 -68.09
CA VAL A 174 -9.77 -18.45 -69.10
C VAL A 174 -8.34 -18.01 -68.78
N ASP A 175 -7.63 -17.50 -69.78
CA ASP A 175 -6.32 -16.87 -69.58
C ASP A 175 -6.41 -15.64 -68.66
N GLU A 176 -5.40 -15.40 -67.83
CA GLU A 176 -5.47 -14.30 -66.87
C GLU A 176 -5.38 -12.94 -67.55
N GLU A 177 -4.57 -12.81 -68.61
CA GLU A 177 -4.45 -11.57 -69.38
C GLU A 177 -5.79 -11.15 -70.00
N VAL A 178 -6.55 -12.12 -70.53
CA VAL A 178 -7.89 -11.90 -71.10
C VAL A 178 -8.92 -11.43 -70.05
N VAL A 179 -8.70 -11.73 -68.76
CA VAL A 179 -9.52 -11.22 -67.66
C VAL A 179 -9.01 -9.84 -67.20
N LYS A 180 -7.69 -9.67 -67.07
CA LYS A 180 -7.04 -8.41 -66.66
C LYS A 180 -7.28 -7.27 -67.67
N ASP A 181 -7.25 -7.57 -68.97
CA ASP A 181 -7.50 -6.60 -70.05
C ASP A 181 -8.91 -5.97 -70.00
N LEU A 182 -9.89 -6.61 -69.35
CA LEU A 182 -11.23 -6.04 -69.19
C LEU A 182 -11.26 -4.88 -68.18
N SER A 183 -10.31 -4.83 -67.24
CA SER A 183 -10.08 -3.69 -66.36
C SER A 183 -8.71 -3.79 -65.70
N ARG A 184 -7.76 -2.98 -66.18
CA ARG A 184 -6.41 -2.79 -65.64
C ARG A 184 -6.15 -1.28 -65.56
N TRP A 185 -5.58 -0.80 -64.45
CA TRP A 185 -5.08 0.58 -64.32
C TRP A 185 -3.55 0.59 -64.33
N SER A 186 -2.95 1.74 -64.62
CA SER A 186 -1.50 1.95 -64.62
C SER A 186 -0.85 1.43 -63.34
N ASN A 187 0.14 0.53 -63.47
CA ASN A 187 0.92 0.03 -62.33
C ASN A 187 2.04 0.99 -61.90
N LYS A 188 2.23 2.12 -62.61
CA LYS A 188 2.99 3.27 -62.09
C LYS A 188 2.18 4.01 -61.01
N ASP A 189 0.85 3.99 -61.10
CA ASP A 189 -0.03 4.84 -60.27
C ASP A 189 -0.86 4.05 -59.25
N TYR A 190 -1.18 2.78 -59.51
CA TYR A 190 -2.05 1.96 -58.67
C TYR A 190 -1.57 0.51 -58.58
N TYR A 191 -1.60 -0.07 -57.37
CA TYR A 191 -1.47 -1.51 -57.23
C TYR A 191 -2.81 -2.20 -57.58
N ASN A 192 -2.78 -3.13 -58.53
CA ASN A 192 -3.98 -3.75 -59.09
C ASN A 192 -4.27 -5.10 -58.40
N ILE A 193 -5.51 -5.28 -57.94
CA ILE A 193 -5.99 -6.50 -57.27
C ILE A 193 -7.23 -7.00 -58.00
N TRP A 194 -7.18 -8.19 -58.60
CA TRP A 194 -8.31 -8.82 -59.27
C TRP A 194 -8.97 -9.85 -58.38
N VAL A 195 -10.25 -9.63 -58.06
CA VAL A 195 -11.09 -10.53 -57.27
C VAL A 195 -11.90 -11.40 -58.21
N VAL A 196 -11.60 -12.69 -58.25
CA VAL A 196 -12.16 -13.65 -59.23
C VAL A 196 -13.09 -14.68 -58.59
N ASN A 197 -13.95 -15.29 -59.41
CA ASN A 197 -14.86 -16.34 -58.94
C ASN A 197 -14.13 -17.65 -58.61
N LYS A 198 -13.11 -18.01 -59.40
CA LYS A 198 -12.43 -19.31 -59.37
C LYS A 198 -10.98 -19.24 -59.87
N ILE A 199 -10.15 -20.19 -59.43
CA ILE A 199 -8.80 -20.45 -59.95
C ILE A 199 -8.67 -21.97 -60.20
N ASP A 200 -8.19 -22.35 -61.39
CA ASP A 200 -8.09 -23.75 -61.88
C ASP A 200 -9.41 -24.55 -61.67
N GLY A 201 -10.57 -23.88 -61.75
CA GLY A 201 -11.90 -24.47 -61.53
C GLY A 201 -12.49 -24.40 -60.13
N ASN A 202 -11.70 -24.01 -59.12
CA ASN A 202 -12.07 -24.03 -57.69
C ASN A 202 -12.39 -22.63 -57.15
N ASP A 203 -13.45 -22.52 -56.35
CA ASP A 203 -13.93 -21.26 -55.74
C ASP A 203 -13.50 -21.06 -54.28
N GLY A 204 -12.68 -21.97 -53.73
CA GLY A 204 -12.23 -21.93 -52.34
C GLY A 204 -13.29 -22.29 -51.29
N THR A 205 -14.47 -22.79 -51.70
CA THR A 205 -15.51 -23.28 -50.78
C THR A 205 -15.50 -24.81 -50.58
N VAL A 206 -14.68 -25.53 -51.35
CA VAL A 206 -14.58 -27.00 -51.34
C VAL A 206 -14.29 -27.52 -49.93
N CYS A 207 -15.06 -28.50 -49.46
CA CYS A 207 -15.01 -28.97 -48.07
C CYS A 207 -13.79 -29.85 -47.73
N CYS A 208 -13.14 -30.45 -48.73
CA CYS A 208 -11.91 -31.23 -48.60
C CYS A 208 -11.10 -31.18 -49.91
N GLY A 209 -9.78 -30.99 -49.81
CA GLY A 209 -8.88 -30.76 -50.93
C GLY A 209 -8.11 -29.43 -50.82
N SER A 210 -6.92 -29.37 -51.42
CA SER A 210 -6.11 -28.14 -51.48
C SER A 210 -6.56 -27.28 -52.66
N PHE A 211 -6.50 -25.96 -52.53
CA PHE A 211 -6.86 -25.02 -53.60
C PHE A 211 -5.96 -23.78 -53.59
N THR A 212 -5.75 -23.19 -54.77
CA THR A 212 -5.08 -21.89 -54.90
C THR A 212 -6.00 -20.78 -54.36
N ALA A 213 -5.62 -20.17 -53.25
CA ALA A 213 -6.37 -19.10 -52.59
C ALA A 213 -6.16 -17.74 -53.29
N GLY A 214 -4.94 -17.52 -53.78
CA GLY A 214 -4.51 -16.36 -54.55
C GLY A 214 -3.12 -16.58 -55.19
N TYR A 215 -2.63 -15.53 -55.84
CA TYR A 215 -1.22 -15.32 -56.16
C TYR A 215 -0.95 -13.84 -56.47
N ALA A 216 0.22 -13.34 -56.09
CA ALA A 216 0.76 -12.07 -56.59
C ALA A 216 1.94 -12.27 -57.55
N TYR A 217 2.13 -11.29 -58.43
CA TYR A 217 3.34 -11.16 -59.21
C TYR A 217 4.42 -10.40 -58.40
N PHE A 218 5.61 -11.00 -58.31
CA PHE A 218 6.80 -10.39 -57.70
C PHE A 218 7.17 -9.08 -58.43
N PRO A 219 7.75 -8.08 -57.74
CA PRO A 219 8.13 -6.84 -58.40
C PRO A 219 9.20 -7.10 -59.48
N GLY A 220 9.10 -6.38 -60.60
CA GLY A 220 9.84 -6.67 -61.84
C GLY A 220 9.02 -7.42 -62.91
N ALA A 221 7.79 -7.84 -62.60
CA ALA A 221 6.84 -8.40 -63.57
C ALA A 221 6.43 -7.38 -64.66
N PRO A 222 6.12 -7.83 -65.89
CA PRO A 222 5.64 -6.96 -66.94
C PRO A 222 4.19 -6.49 -66.67
N ALA A 223 3.89 -5.26 -67.08
CA ALA A 223 2.68 -4.53 -66.67
C ALA A 223 1.34 -5.13 -67.15
N ASN A 224 1.36 -6.10 -68.08
CA ASN A 224 0.16 -6.86 -68.47
C ASN A 224 -0.29 -7.83 -67.37
N VAL A 225 0.64 -8.37 -66.56
CA VAL A 225 0.34 -9.36 -65.50
C VAL A 225 0.62 -8.87 -64.08
N ASP A 226 1.41 -7.81 -63.89
CA ASP A 226 1.72 -7.25 -62.57
C ASP A 226 0.47 -6.98 -61.70
N GLY A 227 0.54 -7.32 -60.41
CA GLY A 227 -0.57 -7.25 -59.45
C GLY A 227 -0.95 -8.59 -58.80
N THR A 228 -2.06 -8.59 -58.04
CA THR A 228 -2.57 -9.75 -57.27
C THR A 228 -3.85 -10.31 -57.89
N ILE A 229 -3.99 -11.64 -57.95
CA ILE A 229 -5.25 -12.35 -58.16
C ILE A 229 -5.63 -13.04 -56.86
N ILE A 230 -6.89 -12.89 -56.42
CA ILE A 230 -7.42 -13.52 -55.21
C ILE A 230 -8.86 -14.00 -55.41
N LEU A 231 -9.21 -15.13 -54.79
CA LEU A 231 -10.58 -15.64 -54.81
C LEU A 231 -11.53 -14.75 -53.99
N ALA A 232 -12.73 -14.50 -54.51
CA ALA A 232 -13.79 -13.75 -53.83
C ALA A 232 -14.17 -14.33 -52.45
N SER A 233 -13.97 -15.63 -52.24
CA SER A 233 -14.19 -16.33 -50.96
C SER A 233 -13.10 -16.10 -49.90
N GLN A 234 -11.93 -15.57 -50.29
CA GLN A 234 -10.79 -15.35 -49.38
C GLN A 234 -10.55 -13.86 -49.07
N MET A 235 -11.26 -12.95 -49.74
CA MET A 235 -11.38 -11.53 -49.39
C MET A 235 -12.28 -11.36 -48.15
N THR A 236 -11.73 -11.57 -46.95
CA THR A 236 -12.44 -11.35 -45.66
C THR A 236 -11.50 -10.81 -44.58
N ASN A 237 -12.07 -10.20 -43.53
CA ASN A 237 -11.35 -9.81 -42.30
C ASN A 237 -10.96 -10.98 -41.37
N THR A 238 -10.98 -12.20 -41.88
CA THR A 238 -10.65 -13.44 -41.16
C THR A 238 -9.64 -14.29 -41.95
N SER A 239 -8.91 -13.65 -42.86
CA SER A 239 -8.16 -14.30 -43.93
C SER A 239 -6.84 -13.59 -44.18
N GLY A 240 -5.74 -14.18 -43.71
CA GLY A 240 -4.38 -13.68 -43.95
C GLY A 240 -3.98 -13.65 -45.43
N THR A 241 -4.72 -14.33 -46.31
CA THR A 241 -4.41 -14.45 -47.74
C THR A 241 -4.17 -13.10 -48.43
N LEU A 242 -4.96 -12.06 -48.17
CA LEU A 242 -4.69 -10.76 -48.81
C LEU A 242 -3.34 -10.17 -48.36
N ALA A 243 -3.00 -10.28 -47.07
CA ALA A 243 -1.72 -9.82 -46.55
C ALA A 243 -0.54 -10.68 -47.06
N HIS A 244 -0.72 -11.99 -47.20
CA HIS A 244 0.23 -12.93 -47.79
C HIS A 244 0.53 -12.60 -49.25
N GLU A 245 -0.51 -12.41 -50.08
CA GLU A 245 -0.29 -12.01 -51.47
C GLU A 245 0.35 -10.62 -51.58
N LEU A 246 0.04 -9.69 -50.68
CA LEU A 246 0.72 -8.39 -50.63
C LEU A 246 2.19 -8.52 -50.17
N GLY A 247 2.52 -9.47 -49.30
CA GLY A 247 3.92 -9.78 -48.94
C GLY A 247 4.73 -10.22 -50.16
N HIS A 248 4.20 -11.16 -50.95
CA HIS A 248 4.80 -11.53 -52.24
C HIS A 248 4.86 -10.37 -53.22
N ALA A 249 3.79 -9.56 -53.30
CA ALA A 249 3.75 -8.38 -54.15
C ALA A 249 4.92 -7.44 -53.82
N PHE A 250 5.24 -7.20 -52.55
CA PHE A 250 6.33 -6.32 -52.13
C PHE A 250 7.61 -7.08 -51.78
N GLY A 251 7.89 -8.18 -52.47
CA GLY A 251 9.24 -8.76 -52.55
C GLY A 251 9.59 -9.81 -51.49
N LEU A 252 8.63 -10.31 -50.71
CA LEU A 252 8.86 -11.46 -49.83
C LEU A 252 8.75 -12.79 -50.58
N TYR A 253 9.67 -13.70 -50.27
CA TYR A 253 9.54 -15.12 -50.57
C TYR A 253 8.72 -15.82 -49.48
N HIS A 254 8.33 -17.08 -49.72
CA HIS A 254 7.89 -17.95 -48.63
C HIS A 254 9.03 -18.21 -47.66
N THR A 255 8.75 -18.35 -46.35
CA THR A 255 9.79 -18.61 -45.33
C THR A 255 10.53 -19.95 -45.50
N PHE A 256 10.02 -20.82 -46.39
CA PHE A 256 10.60 -22.10 -46.79
C PHE A 256 11.25 -22.09 -48.20
N GLU A 257 11.46 -20.93 -48.83
CA GLU A 257 12.03 -20.88 -50.19
C GLU A 257 13.40 -21.60 -50.26
N GLY A 258 13.61 -22.34 -51.36
CA GLY A 258 14.77 -23.20 -51.55
C GLY A 258 14.65 -24.62 -50.99
N ASP A 259 13.48 -25.05 -50.51
CA ASP A 259 13.26 -26.38 -49.92
C ASP A 259 13.10 -27.54 -50.93
N ASP A 260 13.27 -27.28 -52.24
CA ASP A 260 13.10 -28.24 -53.35
C ASP A 260 13.93 -29.55 -53.21
N SER A 261 14.87 -29.61 -52.25
CA SER A 261 15.70 -30.79 -51.95
C SER A 261 15.82 -31.12 -50.45
N GLY A 262 14.88 -30.63 -49.63
CA GLY A 262 14.97 -30.58 -48.18
C GLY A 262 15.48 -29.23 -47.68
N CYS A 263 15.71 -29.12 -46.37
CA CYS A 263 16.11 -27.90 -45.65
C CYS A 263 16.90 -26.85 -46.48
N PRO A 264 16.36 -25.61 -46.65
CA PRO A 264 17.01 -24.56 -47.41
C PRO A 264 18.45 -24.25 -46.99
N ALA A 265 19.27 -23.85 -47.97
CA ALA A 265 20.60 -23.33 -47.70
C ALA A 265 20.52 -22.04 -46.85
N ASN A 266 21.41 -21.94 -45.86
CA ASN A 266 21.53 -20.75 -44.99
C ASN A 266 23.01 -20.51 -44.62
N GLY A 267 23.87 -20.36 -45.64
CA GLY A 267 25.24 -19.89 -45.45
C GLY A 267 25.31 -18.37 -45.31
N ASN A 268 24.38 -17.66 -45.96
CA ASN A 268 24.11 -16.24 -45.78
C ASN A 268 22.61 -15.95 -45.98
N CYS A 269 21.88 -15.73 -44.88
CA CYS A 269 20.46 -15.39 -44.86
C CYS A 269 20.06 -14.11 -45.64
N ASN A 270 21.01 -13.32 -46.15
CA ASN A 270 20.72 -12.18 -47.04
C ASN A 270 20.70 -12.56 -48.54
N THR A 271 21.08 -13.79 -48.90
CA THR A 271 21.13 -14.29 -50.28
C THR A 271 20.45 -15.64 -50.46
N ASP A 272 20.49 -16.46 -49.42
CA ASP A 272 20.01 -17.83 -49.39
C ASP A 272 18.60 -17.88 -48.73
N GLY A 273 17.87 -18.97 -48.92
CA GLY A 273 16.51 -19.13 -48.37
C GLY A 273 15.53 -18.05 -48.87
N ASP A 274 14.66 -17.60 -47.96
CA ASP A 274 13.70 -16.49 -48.18
C ASP A 274 14.36 -15.09 -48.25
N LYS A 275 15.68 -15.04 -48.06
CA LYS A 275 16.53 -13.83 -48.04
C LYS A 275 16.25 -12.89 -46.87
N VAL A 276 15.77 -13.43 -45.74
CA VAL A 276 15.56 -12.73 -44.48
C VAL A 276 16.32 -13.43 -43.34
N CYS A 277 16.85 -12.64 -42.40
CA CYS A 277 17.76 -13.12 -41.35
C CYS A 277 17.12 -13.32 -39.96
N ASP A 278 15.86 -12.94 -39.76
CA ASP A 278 15.09 -13.16 -38.54
C ASP A 278 13.92 -14.17 -38.71
N THR A 279 13.87 -14.83 -39.86
CA THR A 279 13.13 -16.08 -40.14
C THR A 279 14.14 -17.24 -40.16
N GLU A 280 13.92 -18.30 -39.36
CA GLU A 280 14.82 -19.46 -39.41
C GLU A 280 14.49 -20.40 -40.60
N PRO A 281 15.50 -21.00 -41.28
CA PRO A 281 15.24 -21.85 -42.45
C PRO A 281 14.44 -23.10 -42.07
N HIS A 282 13.51 -23.50 -42.93
CA HIS A 282 12.71 -24.72 -42.76
C HIS A 282 12.19 -25.24 -44.11
N GLU A 283 11.82 -26.52 -44.17
CA GLU A 283 11.06 -27.10 -45.30
C GLU A 283 9.60 -26.65 -45.28
N ASN A 284 8.87 -26.68 -46.41
CA ASN A 284 7.45 -26.33 -46.50
C ASN A 284 6.61 -27.19 -45.55
N PRO A 285 6.17 -26.64 -44.41
CA PRO A 285 5.86 -27.49 -43.28
C PRO A 285 4.34 -27.61 -43.20
N ASN A 286 3.82 -28.82 -43.41
CA ASN A 286 2.38 -29.12 -43.38
C ASN A 286 1.83 -29.11 -41.93
N LEU A 287 2.04 -28.01 -41.20
CA LEU A 287 1.89 -27.93 -39.75
C LEU A 287 0.45 -27.63 -39.33
N THR A 288 -0.15 -28.63 -38.70
CA THR A 288 -0.83 -28.38 -37.43
C THR A 288 0.21 -27.94 -36.40
N CYS A 289 -0.07 -26.89 -35.62
CA CYS A 289 0.89 -26.21 -34.75
C CYS A 289 1.79 -27.15 -33.94
N ALA A 290 3.04 -27.27 -34.38
CA ALA A 290 3.92 -28.34 -33.97
C ALA A 290 4.62 -28.05 -32.66
N SER A 291 4.45 -28.94 -31.69
CA SER A 291 5.30 -29.02 -30.51
C SER A 291 6.54 -29.85 -30.83
N GLY A 292 7.71 -29.23 -30.88
CA GLY A 292 8.98 -29.89 -31.18
C GLY A 292 10.05 -28.91 -31.64
N ASN A 293 11.09 -29.45 -32.29
CA ASN A 293 12.19 -28.67 -32.85
C ASN A 293 12.04 -28.56 -34.38
N ASN A 294 12.53 -27.46 -34.95
CA ASN A 294 12.68 -27.29 -36.39
C ASN A 294 13.76 -28.30 -36.89
N PRO A 295 13.46 -29.16 -37.88
CA PRO A 295 14.38 -30.19 -38.35
C PRO A 295 15.65 -29.62 -39.01
N CYS A 296 15.60 -28.39 -39.52
CA CYS A 296 16.68 -27.74 -40.26
C CYS A 296 17.66 -26.97 -39.38
N THR A 297 17.25 -26.57 -38.18
CA THR A 297 18.11 -25.87 -37.21
C THR A 297 18.41 -26.69 -35.96
N GLY A 298 17.60 -27.72 -35.67
CA GLY A 298 17.66 -28.49 -34.43
C GLY A 298 17.19 -27.74 -33.18
N ALA A 299 16.81 -26.45 -33.30
CA ALA A 299 16.28 -25.62 -32.22
C ALA A 299 14.75 -25.72 -32.10
N ALA A 300 14.17 -25.25 -31.00
CA ALA A 300 12.71 -25.10 -30.90
C ALA A 300 12.23 -24.10 -31.97
N TRP A 301 11.09 -24.41 -32.63
CA TRP A 301 10.47 -23.51 -33.60
C TRP A 301 10.16 -22.13 -32.99
N THR A 302 10.45 -21.04 -33.70
CA THR A 302 10.09 -19.70 -33.25
C THR A 302 8.67 -19.31 -33.65
N THR A 303 8.11 -18.30 -32.98
CA THR A 303 6.87 -17.64 -33.44
C THR A 303 7.06 -16.91 -34.77
N ALA A 304 8.27 -16.41 -35.05
CA ALA A 304 8.60 -15.69 -36.28
C ALA A 304 8.44 -16.55 -37.54
N VAL A 305 8.52 -17.89 -37.41
CA VAL A 305 8.18 -18.86 -38.46
C VAL A 305 6.79 -19.46 -38.26
N LEU A 306 6.43 -19.89 -37.05
CA LEU A 306 5.17 -20.61 -36.79
C LEU A 306 3.91 -19.77 -36.97
N ARG A 307 3.99 -18.44 -36.90
CA ARG A 307 2.85 -17.53 -37.12
C ARG A 307 3.12 -16.51 -38.23
N ASN A 308 4.14 -16.77 -39.05
CA ASN A 308 4.50 -15.92 -40.18
C ASN A 308 3.36 -15.88 -41.21
N ILE A 309 3.11 -14.71 -41.77
CA ILE A 309 2.13 -14.54 -42.84
C ILE A 309 2.61 -15.20 -44.15
N MET A 310 3.92 -15.32 -44.37
CA MET A 310 4.53 -15.94 -45.55
C MET A 310 4.79 -17.46 -45.38
N ASN A 311 3.96 -18.15 -44.60
CA ASN A 311 4.05 -19.59 -44.32
C ASN A 311 2.65 -20.24 -44.33
N TYR A 312 2.50 -21.47 -44.82
CA TYR A 312 1.22 -22.19 -44.87
C TYR A 312 0.82 -22.85 -43.53
N SER A 313 1.12 -22.19 -42.41
CA SER A 313 0.87 -22.70 -41.06
C SER A 313 -0.61 -22.61 -40.68
N THR A 314 -1.13 -23.55 -39.88
CA THR A 314 -2.51 -23.44 -39.36
C THR A 314 -2.63 -22.68 -38.03
N CYS A 315 -1.67 -21.80 -37.72
CA CYS A 315 -1.43 -21.28 -36.36
C CYS A 315 -1.84 -19.82 -36.13
N GLY A 316 -2.74 -19.30 -36.98
CA GLY A 316 -3.16 -17.91 -36.97
C GLY A 316 -2.02 -17.01 -37.43
N GLU A 317 -1.81 -16.98 -38.74
CA GLU A 317 -0.91 -16.08 -39.46
C GLU A 317 -1.13 -14.61 -39.01
N ASP A 318 -0.20 -14.02 -38.24
CA ASP A 318 -0.30 -12.62 -37.77
C ASP A 318 1.04 -11.88 -37.58
N ILE A 319 2.13 -12.41 -38.14
CA ILE A 319 3.48 -11.84 -38.03
C ILE A 319 4.09 -11.58 -39.41
N PHE A 320 4.51 -10.34 -39.65
CA PHE A 320 5.73 -10.04 -40.41
C PHE A 320 6.89 -9.75 -39.45
N THR A 321 8.08 -10.29 -39.76
CA THR A 321 9.29 -10.01 -38.98
C THR A 321 9.86 -8.62 -39.30
N ALA A 322 10.85 -8.17 -38.53
CA ALA A 322 11.52 -6.90 -38.80
C ALA A 322 12.37 -6.98 -40.08
N GLY A 323 13.00 -8.12 -40.34
CA GLY A 323 13.68 -8.41 -41.59
C GLY A 323 12.74 -8.43 -42.80
N GLN A 324 11.53 -8.98 -42.66
CA GLN A 324 10.50 -8.95 -43.71
C GLN A 324 10.01 -7.51 -43.96
N ALA A 325 9.68 -6.75 -42.93
CA ALA A 325 9.35 -5.33 -43.04
C ALA A 325 10.46 -4.53 -43.75
N ASN A 326 11.71 -4.72 -43.32
CA ASN A 326 12.90 -4.11 -43.91
C ASN A 326 13.08 -4.45 -45.40
N ARG A 327 12.76 -5.69 -45.79
CA ARG A 327 12.87 -6.16 -47.16
C ARG A 327 11.75 -5.61 -48.04
N MET A 328 10.51 -5.54 -47.53
CA MET A 328 9.38 -4.95 -48.26
C MET A 328 9.58 -3.47 -48.56
N GLU A 329 9.99 -2.66 -47.57
CA GLU A 329 10.33 -1.24 -47.78
C GLU A 329 11.38 -1.08 -48.89
N SER A 330 12.43 -1.91 -48.86
CA SER A 330 13.49 -1.89 -49.86
C SER A 330 12.99 -2.25 -51.26
N ALA A 331 12.09 -3.23 -51.39
CA ALA A 331 11.52 -3.67 -52.67
C ALA A 331 10.53 -2.66 -53.28
N LEU A 332 9.71 -2.01 -52.44
CA LEU A 332 8.85 -0.90 -52.84
C LEU A 332 9.70 0.22 -53.45
N LEU A 333 10.71 0.68 -52.72
CA LEU A 333 11.57 1.78 -53.13
C LEU A 333 12.51 1.44 -54.30
N SER A 334 12.85 0.16 -54.53
CA SER A 334 13.73 -0.25 -55.63
C SER A 334 13.04 -0.43 -56.98
N SER A 335 11.75 -0.80 -56.97
CA SER A 335 11.07 -1.42 -58.12
C SER A 335 9.60 -1.01 -58.31
N ARG A 336 8.93 -0.42 -57.31
CA ARG A 336 7.55 0.11 -57.39
C ARG A 336 7.43 1.52 -56.81
N SER A 337 8.52 2.29 -56.88
CA SER A 337 8.65 3.61 -56.27
C SER A 337 7.59 4.62 -56.72
N SER A 338 7.10 4.49 -57.97
CA SER A 338 6.04 5.33 -58.55
C SER A 338 4.73 5.30 -57.75
N LEU A 339 4.46 4.21 -57.00
CA LEU A 339 3.28 4.11 -56.14
C LEU A 339 3.36 5.06 -54.92
N VAL A 340 4.57 5.45 -54.49
CA VAL A 340 4.80 6.34 -53.34
C VAL A 340 4.57 7.82 -53.71
N SER A 341 4.75 8.18 -54.99
CA SER A 341 4.47 9.53 -55.52
C SER A 341 3.11 9.64 -56.21
N SER A 342 2.35 8.54 -56.23
CA SER A 342 1.01 8.51 -56.77
C SER A 342 0.05 9.27 -55.87
N LEU A 343 -0.76 10.14 -56.48
CA LEU A 343 -1.87 10.85 -55.85
C LEU A 343 -3.17 10.04 -55.95
N GLY A 344 -3.10 8.76 -56.34
CA GLY A 344 -4.24 7.89 -56.61
C GLY A 344 -5.15 7.65 -55.40
N ASP A 345 -4.58 7.72 -54.20
CA ASP A 345 -5.30 7.64 -52.93
C ASP A 345 -6.06 8.92 -52.63
N GLU A 346 -5.75 10.08 -53.21
CA GLU A 346 -6.45 11.34 -52.93
C GLU A 346 -7.61 11.62 -53.92
N PRO A 347 -8.70 12.30 -53.49
CA PRO A 347 -9.81 12.60 -54.39
C PRO A 347 -9.32 13.54 -55.50
N PRO A 348 -9.95 13.57 -56.70
CA PRO A 348 -9.50 14.43 -57.79
C PRO A 348 -9.40 15.89 -57.34
N PRO A 349 -8.35 16.62 -57.73
CA PRO A 349 -8.12 17.97 -57.26
C PRO A 349 -9.18 18.92 -57.83
N ALA A 350 -9.56 19.95 -57.07
CA ALA A 350 -10.59 20.92 -57.47
C ALA A 350 -10.22 21.74 -58.73
N SER A 351 -8.94 21.73 -59.09
CA SER A 351 -8.38 22.23 -60.35
C SER A 351 -7.12 21.42 -60.67
N LEU A 352 -6.78 21.30 -61.96
CA LEU A 352 -5.48 20.79 -62.42
C LEU A 352 -4.57 21.97 -62.79
N PRO A 353 -3.24 21.77 -62.86
CA PRO A 353 -2.33 22.76 -63.43
C PRO A 353 -2.75 23.14 -64.85
N THR A 354 -2.52 24.40 -65.24
CA THR A 354 -2.88 24.90 -66.56
C THR A 354 -2.26 24.03 -67.66
N ALA A 355 -3.02 23.78 -68.74
CA ALA A 355 -2.53 22.99 -69.86
C ALA A 355 -1.49 23.79 -70.65
N PRO A 356 -0.41 23.15 -71.14
CA PRO A 356 0.65 23.85 -71.86
C PRO A 356 0.10 24.55 -73.11
N THR A 357 0.44 25.82 -73.28
CA THR A 357 0.05 26.67 -74.42
C THR A 357 0.57 26.13 -75.75
N CYS A 358 1.64 25.34 -75.72
CA CYS A 358 2.20 24.61 -76.85
C CYS A 358 1.92 23.10 -76.77
N ALA A 359 1.47 22.52 -77.89
CA ALA A 359 1.44 21.07 -78.03
C ALA A 359 2.88 20.51 -78.12
N PHE A 360 3.19 19.50 -77.30
CA PHE A 360 4.53 18.91 -77.29
C PHE A 360 4.81 18.13 -78.59
N SER A 361 6.05 18.19 -79.08
CA SER A 361 6.46 17.57 -80.34
C SER A 361 7.84 16.90 -80.27
N ALA A 362 7.99 15.77 -80.97
CA ALA A 362 9.22 15.01 -81.07
C ALA A 362 9.57 14.75 -82.54
N THR A 363 10.65 15.34 -83.04
CA THR A 363 10.91 15.38 -84.50
C THR A 363 11.24 14.01 -85.11
N HIS A 364 11.94 13.13 -84.38
CA HIS A 364 12.29 11.78 -84.84
C HIS A 364 11.46 10.64 -84.23
N GLY A 365 10.38 10.95 -83.48
CA GLY A 365 9.47 9.95 -82.90
C GLY A 365 10.09 9.12 -81.77
N LEU A 366 9.58 7.90 -81.57
CA LEU A 366 9.98 7.01 -80.48
C LEU A 366 11.40 6.45 -80.65
N GLY A 367 12.16 6.31 -79.56
CA GLY A 367 13.51 5.75 -79.53
C GLY A 367 13.71 4.73 -78.41
N ASN A 368 14.41 3.64 -78.70
CA ASN A 368 14.69 2.54 -77.74
C ASN A 368 15.85 2.84 -76.76
N GLY A 369 16.61 3.92 -77.00
CA GLY A 369 17.84 4.26 -76.27
C GLY A 369 17.82 5.61 -75.55
N PHE A 370 16.68 6.30 -75.55
CA PHE A 370 16.50 7.64 -75.00
C PHE A 370 15.15 7.74 -74.29
N GLY A 371 15.10 8.40 -73.14
CA GLY A 371 13.91 8.50 -72.28
C GLY A 371 14.30 8.55 -70.81
N ILE A 372 13.30 8.59 -69.93
CA ILE A 372 13.50 8.73 -68.48
C ILE A 372 13.30 7.35 -67.83
N GLU A 373 14.39 6.75 -67.34
CA GLU A 373 14.31 5.49 -66.58
C GLU A 373 13.72 5.73 -65.20
N ASN A 374 14.16 6.80 -64.52
CA ASN A 374 13.67 7.18 -63.21
C ASN A 374 13.87 8.68 -62.96
N PHE A 375 12.86 9.35 -62.41
CA PHE A 375 12.94 10.73 -61.95
C PHE A 375 12.68 10.81 -60.45
N THR A 376 13.63 11.39 -59.71
CA THR A 376 13.44 11.75 -58.30
C THR A 376 13.53 13.25 -58.04
N PHE A 377 12.70 13.72 -57.12
CA PHE A 377 12.67 15.11 -56.63
C PHE A 377 12.38 15.07 -55.12
N THR A 378 13.35 15.45 -54.27
CA THR A 378 13.21 15.30 -52.81
C THR A 378 14.12 16.17 -51.94
N ASN A 379 13.55 16.71 -50.86
CA ASN A 379 14.28 17.38 -49.77
C ASN A 379 14.64 16.45 -48.60
N GLY A 380 14.27 15.16 -48.68
CA GLY A 380 14.41 14.18 -47.61
C GLY A 380 13.09 13.69 -46.99
N THR A 381 11.94 14.31 -47.26
CA THR A 381 10.63 13.79 -46.78
C THR A 381 9.46 13.85 -47.76
N ASN A 382 9.56 14.61 -48.86
CA ASN A 382 8.58 14.55 -49.96
C ASN A 382 9.31 14.11 -51.23
N THR A 383 8.94 12.95 -51.78
CA THR A 383 9.64 12.30 -52.91
C THR A 383 8.71 12.05 -54.09
N ILE A 384 8.84 12.81 -55.18
CA ILE A 384 8.52 12.22 -56.50
C ILE A 384 9.60 11.18 -56.77
N ASN A 385 9.23 9.97 -57.19
CA ASN A 385 10.16 8.88 -57.49
C ASN A 385 9.57 7.94 -58.56
N VAL A 386 9.28 8.49 -59.73
CA VAL A 386 8.60 7.77 -60.81
C VAL A 386 9.61 7.03 -61.67
N THR A 387 9.36 5.74 -61.87
CA THR A 387 10.11 4.87 -62.79
C THR A 387 9.34 4.71 -64.10
N SER A 388 10.05 4.92 -65.21
CA SER A 388 9.57 4.97 -66.61
C SER A 388 10.57 4.21 -67.52
N SER A 389 10.53 4.42 -68.85
CA SER A 389 11.37 3.67 -69.79
C SER A 389 12.06 4.56 -70.84
N SER A 390 12.58 3.95 -71.90
CA SER A 390 12.77 4.67 -73.16
C SER A 390 11.43 5.11 -73.75
N SER A 391 11.41 6.15 -74.58
CA SER A 391 10.16 6.63 -75.21
C SER A 391 9.48 5.56 -76.07
N ALA A 392 10.24 4.64 -76.68
CA ALA A 392 9.69 3.47 -77.36
C ALA A 392 9.17 2.38 -76.41
N GLY A 393 9.73 2.27 -75.20
CA GLY A 393 9.26 1.34 -74.15
C GLY A 393 7.95 1.78 -73.50
N ASP A 394 7.79 3.09 -73.23
CA ASP A 394 6.52 3.68 -72.78
C ASP A 394 5.53 3.93 -73.95
N GLY A 395 5.97 3.77 -75.21
CA GLY A 395 5.16 3.97 -76.42
C GLY A 395 4.83 5.43 -76.76
N THR A 396 5.43 6.41 -76.06
CA THR A 396 5.18 7.84 -76.24
C THR A 396 6.43 8.69 -75.97
N ASN A 397 6.56 9.82 -76.68
CA ASN A 397 7.53 10.87 -76.35
C ASN A 397 7.02 11.87 -75.29
N TYR A 398 5.73 11.82 -74.91
CA TYR A 398 5.12 12.72 -73.92
C TYR A 398 4.11 11.98 -73.03
N THR A 399 4.21 12.17 -71.72
CA THR A 399 3.27 11.65 -70.74
C THR A 399 2.81 12.75 -69.80
N ASP A 400 1.52 13.10 -69.82
CA ASP A 400 0.92 13.98 -68.82
C ASP A 400 0.48 13.14 -67.61
N MET A 401 1.22 13.24 -66.51
CA MET A 401 0.91 12.56 -65.25
C MET A 401 0.30 13.51 -64.21
N THR A 402 0.00 14.77 -64.54
CA THR A 402 -0.32 15.83 -63.56
C THR A 402 -1.47 15.47 -62.62
N CYS A 403 -2.45 14.66 -63.03
CA CYS A 403 -3.50 14.21 -62.11
C CYS A 403 -3.08 13.03 -61.21
N ASN A 404 -2.19 12.14 -61.66
CA ASN A 404 -1.90 10.89 -60.96
C ASN A 404 -0.56 10.90 -60.21
N GLN A 405 0.40 11.77 -60.58
CA GLN A 405 1.72 11.85 -59.96
C GLN A 405 2.07 13.30 -59.60
N GLY A 406 2.62 13.52 -58.40
CA GLY A 406 3.02 14.85 -57.97
C GLY A 406 3.48 14.92 -56.52
N THR A 407 3.75 16.13 -56.04
CA THR A 407 4.10 16.34 -54.63
C THR A 407 3.80 17.76 -54.13
N THR A 408 3.91 17.97 -52.83
CA THR A 408 3.82 19.29 -52.19
C THR A 408 5.20 19.76 -51.75
N VAL A 409 5.51 21.03 -51.94
CA VAL A 409 6.81 21.62 -51.64
C VAL A 409 6.67 22.90 -50.81
N GLN A 410 7.68 23.26 -50.04
CA GLN A 410 7.69 24.49 -49.25
C GLN A 410 8.43 25.62 -49.97
N THR A 411 7.97 26.85 -49.78
CA THR A 411 8.74 28.05 -50.17
C THR A 411 10.14 28.07 -49.54
N ASN A 412 11.09 28.74 -50.21
CA ASN A 412 12.48 28.90 -49.76
C ASN A 412 13.23 27.59 -49.43
N THR A 413 12.79 26.45 -49.99
CA THR A 413 13.31 25.12 -49.66
C THR A 413 13.99 24.47 -50.86
N THR A 414 15.11 23.79 -50.62
CA THR A 414 15.90 23.12 -51.66
C THR A 414 15.60 21.62 -51.69
N TYR A 415 15.41 21.10 -52.90
CA TYR A 415 15.11 19.71 -53.21
C TYR A 415 16.22 19.17 -54.11
N ASN A 416 16.78 18.01 -53.77
CA ASN A 416 17.67 17.25 -54.64
C ASN A 416 16.87 16.70 -55.82
N VAL A 417 17.47 16.67 -57.02
CA VAL A 417 16.89 16.05 -58.21
C VAL A 417 17.82 15.01 -58.79
N SER A 418 17.24 13.93 -59.32
CA SER A 418 17.94 12.93 -60.13
C SER A 418 17.08 12.55 -61.32
N VAL A 419 17.57 12.81 -62.54
CA VAL A 419 16.99 12.24 -63.76
C VAL A 419 17.92 11.13 -64.24
N LYS A 420 17.54 9.87 -64.04
CA LYS A 420 18.22 8.73 -64.65
C LYS A 420 17.65 8.50 -66.04
N THR A 421 18.50 8.61 -67.05
CA THR A 421 18.14 8.43 -68.46
C THR A 421 18.31 6.98 -68.87
N TRP A 422 17.44 6.49 -69.74
CA TRP A 422 17.56 5.11 -70.25
C TRP A 422 18.93 4.89 -70.93
N PHE A 423 19.62 3.81 -70.55
CA PHE A 423 20.94 3.41 -71.04
C PHE A 423 22.07 4.44 -70.73
N ASP A 424 22.65 4.35 -69.52
CA ASP A 424 23.67 5.26 -68.93
C ASP A 424 25.00 5.40 -69.73
N LEU A 425 25.11 4.82 -70.93
CA LEU A 425 26.22 5.04 -71.85
C LEU A 425 25.96 6.19 -72.84
N ASN A 426 24.70 6.62 -73.01
CA ASN A 426 24.32 7.70 -73.93
C ASN A 426 24.45 9.09 -73.29
N PHE A 427 24.87 10.09 -74.08
CA PHE A 427 24.90 11.49 -73.65
C PHE A 427 23.55 12.15 -73.92
N HIS A 428 22.97 12.75 -72.87
CA HIS A 428 21.67 13.40 -72.90
C HIS A 428 21.77 14.89 -72.52
N ASP A 429 20.82 15.67 -73.03
CA ASP A 429 20.50 17.01 -72.55
C ASP A 429 19.17 16.93 -71.77
N VAL A 430 19.18 17.40 -70.52
CA VAL A 430 18.07 17.28 -69.55
C VAL A 430 17.61 18.64 -69.06
N ARG A 431 16.31 18.82 -68.91
CA ARG A 431 15.68 20.02 -68.33
C ARG A 431 14.63 19.65 -67.31
N ILE A 432 14.43 20.51 -66.32
CA ILE A 432 13.20 20.56 -65.53
C ILE A 432 12.69 22.00 -65.57
N TYR A 433 11.41 22.16 -65.89
CA TYR A 433 10.69 23.42 -65.84
C TYR A 433 9.60 23.36 -64.76
N ILE A 434 9.34 24.47 -64.06
CA ILE A 434 8.18 24.66 -63.19
C ILE A 434 7.47 25.93 -63.65
N ASP A 435 6.24 25.80 -64.10
CA ASP A 435 5.30 26.90 -64.32
C ASP A 435 4.96 27.50 -62.94
N PHE A 436 5.50 28.68 -62.63
CA PHE A 436 5.39 29.30 -61.30
C PHE A 436 4.19 30.26 -61.19
N ASN A 437 3.62 30.67 -62.33
CA ASN A 437 2.54 31.66 -62.42
C ASN A 437 1.17 31.04 -62.82
N ASN A 438 1.17 29.78 -63.27
CA ASN A 438 0.07 28.95 -63.77
C ASN A 438 -0.63 29.48 -65.04
N ASP A 439 0.07 30.18 -65.92
CA ASP A 439 -0.43 30.64 -67.22
C ASP A 439 -0.29 29.60 -68.36
N GLY A 440 0.52 28.57 -68.14
CA GLY A 440 0.71 27.45 -69.07
C GLY A 440 1.79 27.64 -70.13
N ASP A 441 2.63 28.67 -70.07
CA ASP A 441 3.95 28.60 -70.72
C ASP A 441 5.07 28.16 -69.76
N PHE A 442 6.33 28.37 -70.13
CA PHE A 442 7.53 27.96 -69.36
C PHE A 442 8.74 28.88 -69.70
N VAL A 443 8.48 30.10 -70.19
CA VAL A 443 9.53 31.04 -70.64
C VAL A 443 9.78 32.17 -69.64
N ASP A 444 9.08 32.19 -68.50
CA ASP A 444 9.16 33.26 -67.53
C ASP A 444 10.45 33.19 -66.68
N ALA A 445 10.81 34.31 -66.06
CA ALA A 445 12.14 34.51 -65.47
C ALA A 445 12.37 33.72 -64.16
N GLY A 446 12.69 32.44 -64.28
CA GLY A 446 13.01 31.53 -63.17
C GLY A 446 12.47 30.11 -63.34
N GLU A 447 11.66 29.88 -64.37
CA GLU A 447 10.91 28.63 -64.56
C GLU A 447 11.77 27.46 -65.05
N THR A 448 12.90 27.72 -65.71
CA THR A 448 13.91 26.70 -66.03
C THR A 448 14.73 26.34 -64.78
N VAL A 449 14.17 25.51 -63.91
CA VAL A 449 14.74 25.22 -62.58
C VAL A 449 15.91 24.24 -62.58
N PHE A 450 16.06 23.39 -63.61
CA PHE A 450 17.22 22.52 -63.76
C PHE A 450 17.70 22.43 -65.21
N THR A 451 19.01 22.28 -65.38
CA THR A 451 19.67 22.11 -66.68
C THR A 451 20.89 21.22 -66.51
N SER A 452 20.96 20.16 -67.31
CA SER A 452 22.16 19.35 -67.52
C SER A 452 22.34 19.14 -69.03
N ASN A 453 23.58 19.16 -69.53
CA ASN A 453 23.87 19.01 -70.95
C ASN A 453 25.07 18.08 -71.16
N ASN A 454 25.11 17.39 -72.30
CA ASN A 454 26.21 16.56 -72.78
C ASN A 454 26.84 15.68 -71.68
N SER A 455 25.99 15.03 -70.90
CA SER A 455 26.38 14.19 -69.76
C SER A 455 25.59 12.88 -69.80
N LYS A 456 26.06 11.89 -69.04
CA LYS A 456 25.41 10.58 -68.94
C LYS A 456 24.61 10.49 -67.65
N GLY A 457 23.55 9.70 -67.65
CA GLY A 457 22.75 9.44 -66.46
C GLY A 457 23.55 8.80 -65.31
N PRO A 458 23.11 9.00 -64.04
CA PRO A 458 22.03 9.89 -63.61
C PRO A 458 22.45 11.37 -63.57
N HIS A 459 21.58 12.27 -64.03
CA HIS A 459 21.78 13.70 -63.96
C HIS A 459 21.34 14.22 -62.59
N LEU A 460 22.31 14.48 -61.72
CA LEU A 460 22.09 14.91 -60.34
C LEU A 460 22.16 16.44 -60.19
N GLY A 461 21.38 17.01 -59.28
CA GLY A 461 21.43 18.43 -58.94
C GLY A 461 20.46 18.83 -57.83
N THR A 462 20.13 20.12 -57.76
CA THR A 462 19.18 20.68 -56.79
C THR A 462 18.30 21.77 -57.42
N VAL A 463 17.02 21.80 -57.03
CA VAL A 463 16.05 22.85 -57.33
C VAL A 463 15.67 23.55 -56.03
N THR A 464 15.69 24.88 -56.00
CA THR A 464 15.24 25.68 -54.85
C THR A 464 13.93 26.38 -55.18
N ILE A 465 12.90 26.13 -54.39
CA ILE A 465 11.61 26.81 -54.54
C ILE A 465 11.74 28.27 -54.07
N PRO A 466 11.23 29.27 -54.82
CA PRO A 466 11.30 30.68 -54.43
C PRO A 466 10.78 30.95 -53.01
N ALA A 467 11.33 31.98 -52.35
CA ALA A 467 10.85 32.46 -51.05
C ALA A 467 9.53 33.25 -51.14
N SER A 468 9.14 33.66 -52.35
CA SER A 468 7.88 34.35 -52.64
C SER A 468 7.46 34.03 -54.09
N PRO A 469 6.97 32.81 -54.37
CA PRO A 469 6.48 32.45 -55.69
C PRO A 469 5.20 33.24 -56.03
N PRO A 470 4.85 33.41 -57.32
CA PRO A 470 3.63 34.12 -57.73
C PRO A 470 2.36 33.48 -57.18
N LEU A 471 2.31 32.15 -57.13
CA LEU A 471 1.22 31.36 -56.57
C LEU A 471 1.68 30.43 -55.45
N THR A 472 0.78 30.20 -54.50
CA THR A 472 0.90 29.16 -53.47
C THR A 472 -0.42 28.42 -53.30
N ASN A 473 -0.38 27.24 -52.68
CA ASN A 473 -1.52 26.36 -52.42
C ASN A 473 -2.37 26.04 -53.66
N THR A 474 -1.75 26.14 -54.83
CA THR A 474 -2.32 25.94 -56.17
C THR A 474 -1.55 24.79 -56.84
N PRO A 475 -2.21 23.86 -57.55
CA PRO A 475 -1.51 22.88 -58.39
C PRO A 475 -0.82 23.56 -59.58
N LEU A 476 0.50 23.43 -59.66
CA LEU A 476 1.36 23.95 -60.73
C LEU A 476 1.96 22.80 -61.54
N ARG A 477 2.41 23.10 -62.76
CA ARG A 477 2.95 22.10 -63.71
C ARG A 477 4.48 22.05 -63.63
N MET A 478 5.04 20.88 -63.34
CA MET A 478 6.47 20.62 -63.47
C MET A 478 6.71 19.68 -64.66
N ARG A 479 7.52 20.11 -65.64
CA ARG A 479 7.86 19.33 -66.84
C ARG A 479 9.31 18.85 -66.77
N VAL A 480 9.54 17.54 -66.78
CA VAL A 480 10.85 16.89 -66.86
C VAL A 480 11.09 16.42 -68.29
N LEU A 481 12.30 16.66 -68.80
CA LEU A 481 12.67 16.40 -70.20
C LEU A 481 14.06 15.77 -70.28
N ALA A 482 14.20 14.74 -71.10
CA ALA A 482 15.48 14.15 -71.49
C ALA A 482 15.49 13.78 -72.98
N ASP A 483 16.48 14.24 -73.74
CA ASP A 483 16.70 13.88 -75.15
C ASP A 483 18.19 13.66 -75.44
N MET A 484 18.53 13.07 -76.57
CA MET A 484 19.93 12.87 -76.98
C MET A 484 20.65 14.22 -77.14
N SER A 485 21.86 14.33 -76.60
CA SER A 485 22.60 15.59 -76.58
C SER A 485 22.93 16.10 -77.99
N GLY A 486 22.73 17.40 -78.22
CA GLY A 486 22.93 18.06 -79.52
C GLY A 486 21.66 18.22 -80.38
N GLY A 487 20.50 17.75 -79.90
CA GLY A 487 19.20 18.14 -80.43
C GLY A 487 18.72 19.50 -79.88
N ILE A 488 17.59 20.00 -80.38
CA ILE A 488 16.80 21.04 -79.67
C ILE A 488 16.11 20.36 -78.50
N VAL A 489 16.32 20.88 -77.28
CA VAL A 489 15.54 20.57 -76.07
C VAL A 489 14.94 21.87 -75.53
N SER A 490 13.62 21.99 -75.66
CA SER A 490 12.82 23.14 -75.22
C SER A 490 11.55 22.65 -74.50
N PRO A 491 10.78 23.51 -73.81
CA PRO A 491 9.55 23.09 -73.15
C PRO A 491 8.54 22.41 -74.10
N CYS A 492 8.54 22.78 -75.38
CA CYS A 492 7.54 22.38 -76.38
C CYS A 492 8.04 21.34 -77.39
N GLN A 493 9.36 21.14 -77.49
CA GLN A 493 9.96 20.32 -78.54
C GLN A 493 11.25 19.64 -78.09
N ILE A 494 11.34 18.34 -78.40
CA ILE A 494 12.57 17.57 -78.49
C ILE A 494 12.84 17.14 -79.94
N THR A 495 14.10 16.89 -80.29
CA THR A 495 14.46 16.56 -81.69
C THR A 495 14.71 15.08 -81.89
N GLY A 496 15.44 14.46 -80.98
CA GLY A 496 16.03 13.14 -81.18
C GLY A 496 17.05 13.09 -82.30
N PHE A 497 17.57 11.89 -82.54
CA PHE A 497 18.54 11.63 -83.59
C PHE A 497 17.95 10.75 -84.70
N SER A 498 18.27 11.11 -85.95
CA SER A 498 17.68 10.46 -87.12
C SER A 498 18.03 8.97 -87.21
N GLY A 499 17.00 8.12 -87.28
CA GLY A 499 17.15 6.66 -87.28
C GLY A 499 17.26 6.00 -85.90
N PHE A 500 17.35 6.78 -84.81
CA PHE A 500 17.43 6.27 -83.43
C PHE A 500 16.28 6.76 -82.52
N GLY A 501 15.55 7.80 -82.94
CA GLY A 501 14.39 8.35 -82.24
C GLY A 501 14.75 9.52 -81.32
N ALA A 502 13.74 10.05 -80.62
CA ALA A 502 13.86 11.08 -79.60
C ALA A 502 13.57 10.52 -78.20
N GLY A 503 14.03 11.24 -77.18
CA GLY A 503 13.72 10.94 -75.78
C GLY A 503 12.29 11.27 -75.38
N GLN A 504 12.11 11.81 -74.18
CA GLN A 504 10.81 11.84 -73.49
C GLN A 504 10.59 13.12 -72.67
N ALA A 505 9.32 13.45 -72.50
CA ALA A 505 8.80 14.51 -71.64
C ALA A 505 7.75 13.95 -70.67
N GLU A 506 7.85 14.28 -69.40
CA GLU A 506 6.93 13.84 -68.34
C GLU A 506 6.49 15.03 -67.48
N ASP A 507 5.17 15.22 -67.34
CA ASP A 507 4.59 16.32 -66.58
C ASP A 507 3.98 15.84 -65.25
N TYR A 508 4.32 16.52 -64.16
CA TYR A 508 3.92 16.22 -62.78
C TYR A 508 3.24 17.43 -62.13
N THR A 509 2.36 17.19 -61.15
CA THR A 509 1.85 18.28 -60.31
C THR A 509 2.83 18.64 -59.20
N ILE A 510 3.05 19.93 -58.99
CA ILE A 510 3.75 20.46 -57.82
C ILE A 510 2.87 21.50 -57.12
N ILE A 511 2.61 21.34 -55.82
CA ILE A 511 1.85 22.33 -55.02
C ILE A 511 2.83 23.04 -54.10
N ILE A 512 3.03 24.35 -54.30
CA ILE A 512 3.90 25.13 -53.40
C ILE A 512 3.08 25.62 -52.20
N GLN A 513 3.29 25.06 -51.02
CA GLN A 513 2.73 25.60 -49.79
C GLN A 513 3.42 26.93 -49.42
N GLY A 514 2.59 27.96 -49.31
CA GLY A 514 2.94 29.22 -48.66
C GLY A 514 2.68 29.10 -47.16
N GLY A 515 3.60 29.62 -46.35
CA GLY A 515 3.55 29.49 -44.89
C GLY A 515 2.25 30.00 -44.28
N ALA A 516 1.53 29.10 -43.61
CA ALA A 516 0.30 29.37 -42.88
C ALA A 516 0.52 29.29 -41.36
N LEU A 517 -0.48 29.69 -40.57
CA LEU A 517 -0.51 29.37 -39.14
C LEU A 517 -0.72 27.85 -38.95
N PRO A 518 -0.25 27.25 -37.84
CA PRO A 518 -0.50 25.83 -37.56
C PRO A 518 -2.00 25.50 -37.45
N THR A 519 -2.39 24.30 -37.87
CA THR A 519 -3.77 23.83 -37.64
C THR A 519 -3.80 23.03 -36.33
N ILE A 520 -4.49 23.55 -35.32
CA ILE A 520 -4.59 22.94 -33.98
C ILE A 520 -6.05 22.79 -33.54
N ASN A 521 -6.42 21.57 -33.18
CA ASN A 521 -7.79 21.12 -32.95
C ASN A 521 -7.92 20.37 -31.60
N THR A 522 -9.15 19.98 -31.27
CA THR A 522 -9.46 19.00 -30.20
C THR A 522 -8.86 19.35 -28.83
N PRO A 523 -9.30 20.45 -28.17
CA PRO A 523 -8.89 20.73 -26.79
C PRO A 523 -9.39 19.62 -25.85
N THR A 524 -8.48 19.04 -25.06
CA THR A 524 -8.77 17.93 -24.13
C THR A 524 -8.47 18.34 -22.69
N SER A 525 -9.25 17.79 -21.76
CA SER A 525 -9.06 17.98 -20.31
C SER A 525 -9.29 16.67 -19.57
N ALA A 526 -8.30 16.23 -18.80
CA ALA A 526 -8.30 15.00 -18.00
C ALA A 526 -7.66 15.25 -16.64
N THR A 527 -7.81 14.29 -15.71
CA THR A 527 -7.25 14.33 -14.34
C THR A 527 -7.45 15.69 -13.65
N ILE A 528 -8.66 16.24 -13.77
CA ILE A 528 -9.03 17.49 -13.08
C ILE A 528 -8.96 17.24 -11.58
N THR A 529 -8.45 18.22 -10.86
CA THR A 529 -8.41 18.29 -9.40
C THR A 529 -8.75 19.72 -8.95
N HIS A 530 -8.71 19.95 -7.65
CA HIS A 530 -8.89 21.29 -7.07
C HIS A 530 -7.83 22.33 -7.46
N ASN A 531 -6.62 21.93 -7.87
CA ASN A 531 -5.51 22.86 -8.11
C ASN A 531 -4.75 22.62 -9.41
N SER A 532 -5.14 21.61 -10.18
CA SER A 532 -4.45 21.19 -11.40
C SER A 532 -5.36 20.38 -12.33
N ALA A 533 -5.01 20.35 -13.61
CA ALA A 533 -5.62 19.49 -14.62
C ALA A 533 -4.60 19.13 -15.71
N THR A 534 -4.72 17.95 -16.31
CA THR A 534 -3.98 17.61 -17.53
C THR A 534 -4.77 18.14 -18.72
N LEU A 535 -4.24 19.16 -19.40
CA LEU A 535 -4.89 19.82 -20.53
C LEU A 535 -4.06 19.61 -21.80
N GLY A 536 -4.72 19.47 -22.94
CA GLY A 536 -4.04 19.13 -24.19
C GLY A 536 -4.77 19.58 -25.44
N ALA A 537 -4.15 19.31 -26.59
CA ALA A 537 -4.71 19.54 -27.92
C ALA A 537 -4.00 18.67 -28.97
N THR A 538 -4.52 18.64 -30.19
CA THR A 538 -3.89 17.95 -31.32
C THR A 538 -3.54 18.93 -32.42
N ILE A 539 -2.25 19.07 -32.71
CA ILE A 539 -1.78 19.75 -33.92
C ILE A 539 -2.01 18.78 -35.09
N THR A 540 -2.81 19.18 -36.07
CA THR A 540 -3.16 18.37 -37.25
C THR A 540 -2.45 18.82 -38.53
N ALA A 541 -1.82 20.00 -38.52
CA ALA A 541 -0.84 20.43 -39.52
C ALA A 541 0.09 21.50 -38.91
N ASP A 542 1.34 21.57 -39.35
CA ASP A 542 2.26 22.65 -38.95
C ASP A 542 2.02 23.97 -39.70
N GLY A 543 1.30 23.93 -40.83
CA GLY A 543 1.11 25.09 -41.71
C GLY A 543 2.23 25.30 -42.73
N GLY A 544 3.01 24.26 -43.05
CA GLY A 544 4.14 24.35 -43.99
C GLY A 544 5.36 25.06 -43.39
N SER A 545 5.48 25.07 -42.07
CA SER A 545 6.58 25.70 -41.34
C SER A 545 6.66 25.08 -39.95
N ALA A 546 7.84 24.58 -39.59
CA ALA A 546 8.05 23.80 -38.36
C ALA A 546 7.54 24.53 -37.10
N ILE A 547 6.90 23.76 -36.20
CA ILE A 547 6.44 24.26 -34.91
C ILE A 547 7.66 24.66 -34.08
N THR A 548 7.69 25.91 -33.65
CA THR A 548 8.72 26.50 -32.79
C THR A 548 8.35 26.42 -31.31
N GLU A 549 7.06 26.32 -30.99
CA GLU A 549 6.54 26.22 -29.62
C GLU A 549 5.12 25.66 -29.62
N ARG A 550 4.77 24.80 -28.65
CA ARG A 550 3.38 24.38 -28.38
C ARG A 550 3.08 24.29 -26.89
N GLY A 551 1.79 24.34 -26.55
CA GLY A 551 1.33 24.22 -25.17
C GLY A 551 -0.12 24.65 -24.99
N ILE A 552 -0.46 25.16 -23.81
CA ILE A 552 -1.80 25.63 -23.45
C ILE A 552 -1.80 27.07 -22.95
N VAL A 553 -2.95 27.72 -23.08
CA VAL A 553 -3.28 28.97 -22.39
C VAL A 553 -4.58 28.77 -21.62
N TRP A 554 -4.62 29.19 -20.35
CA TRP A 554 -5.81 29.08 -19.50
C TRP A 554 -6.05 30.34 -18.67
N SER A 555 -7.30 30.57 -18.29
CA SER A 555 -7.73 31.69 -17.45
C SER A 555 -8.96 31.31 -16.63
N VAL A 556 -9.17 32.00 -15.50
CA VAL A 556 -10.46 31.92 -14.79
C VAL A 556 -11.55 32.51 -15.69
N THR A 557 -12.61 31.74 -15.96
CA THR A 557 -13.63 32.07 -16.98
C THR A 557 -14.34 33.41 -16.74
N SER A 558 -14.49 33.83 -15.48
CA SER A 558 -15.06 35.15 -15.12
C SER A 558 -14.09 36.32 -15.27
N THR A 559 -12.78 36.05 -15.41
CA THR A 559 -11.75 37.06 -15.73
C THR A 559 -11.53 37.14 -17.24
N ASN A 560 -11.47 35.99 -17.91
CA ASN A 560 -11.34 35.87 -19.36
C ASN A 560 -11.88 34.51 -19.82
N ASN A 561 -12.84 34.52 -20.75
CA ASN A 561 -13.50 33.34 -21.31
C ASN A 561 -12.98 32.93 -22.69
N ASN A 562 -11.90 33.56 -23.17
CA ASN A 562 -11.29 33.31 -24.48
C ASN A 562 -9.76 33.52 -24.40
N PRO A 563 -9.03 32.68 -23.63
CA PRO A 563 -7.59 32.88 -23.38
C PRO A 563 -6.76 32.81 -24.66
N ILE A 564 -5.82 33.75 -24.78
CA ILE A 564 -4.76 33.84 -25.80
C ILE A 564 -3.47 34.34 -25.14
N ILE A 565 -2.31 34.11 -25.74
CA ILE A 565 -1.02 34.57 -25.19
C ILE A 565 -1.04 36.10 -25.03
N GLY A 566 -0.64 36.58 -23.85
CA GLY A 566 -0.65 38.01 -23.49
C GLY A 566 -2.02 38.57 -23.08
N GLY A 567 -3.09 37.77 -23.09
CA GLY A 567 -4.42 38.20 -22.65
C GLY A 567 -4.52 38.43 -21.14
N THR A 568 -5.44 39.31 -20.73
CA THR A 568 -5.73 39.60 -19.31
C THR A 568 -6.07 38.32 -18.55
N GLY A 569 -5.37 38.08 -17.43
CA GLY A 569 -5.61 36.93 -16.56
C GLY A 569 -5.27 35.56 -17.17
N VAL A 570 -4.49 35.53 -18.26
CA VAL A 570 -4.11 34.28 -18.95
C VAL A 570 -2.75 33.78 -18.50
N THR A 571 -2.70 32.53 -18.05
CA THR A 571 -1.48 31.77 -17.80
C THR A 571 -1.13 30.94 -19.04
N LYS A 572 0.09 31.11 -19.55
CA LYS A 572 0.67 30.26 -20.60
C LYS A 572 1.47 29.13 -19.96
N VAL A 573 1.24 27.89 -20.38
CA VAL A 573 2.10 26.75 -20.06
C VAL A 573 2.68 26.21 -21.36
N ILE A 574 4.00 26.03 -21.39
CA ILE A 574 4.73 25.48 -22.54
C ILE A 574 4.85 23.96 -22.31
N GLU A 575 4.59 23.17 -23.35
CA GLU A 575 4.83 21.72 -23.33
C GLU A 575 6.22 21.38 -23.91
N GLY A 576 6.69 22.17 -24.88
CA GLY A 576 8.10 22.19 -25.32
C GLY A 576 8.43 21.31 -26.52
N GLY A 577 7.50 20.48 -27.00
CA GLY A 577 7.65 19.70 -28.22
C GLY A 577 7.41 20.51 -29.50
N THR A 578 7.96 20.03 -30.61
CA THR A 578 7.87 20.63 -31.95
C THR A 578 7.16 19.74 -32.98
N ALA A 579 6.67 18.57 -32.55
CA ALA A 579 5.98 17.62 -33.43
C ALA A 579 4.54 18.03 -33.77
N VAL A 580 4.08 17.67 -34.96
CA VAL A 580 2.66 17.69 -35.35
C VAL A 580 1.99 16.45 -34.74
N SER A 581 1.47 16.59 -33.52
CA SER A 581 0.87 15.46 -32.79
C SER A 581 -0.21 15.92 -31.81
N ALA A 582 -0.89 14.95 -31.20
CA ALA A 582 -1.51 15.14 -29.90
C ALA A 582 -0.45 15.46 -28.85
N PHE A 583 -0.77 16.34 -27.89
CA PHE A 583 0.06 16.63 -26.72
C PHE A 583 -0.81 16.93 -25.50
N THR A 584 -0.25 16.72 -24.32
CA THR A 584 -0.86 17.09 -23.04
C THR A 584 0.19 17.71 -22.12
N THR A 585 -0.23 18.60 -21.22
CA THR A 585 0.64 19.19 -20.19
C THR A 585 -0.17 19.51 -18.94
N ALA A 586 0.51 19.58 -17.79
CA ALA A 586 -0.13 19.83 -16.51
C ALA A 586 -0.32 21.34 -16.29
N ALA A 587 -1.56 21.81 -16.28
CA ALA A 587 -1.90 23.10 -15.69
C ALA A 587 -1.90 22.95 -14.16
N THR A 588 -1.11 23.75 -13.45
CA THR A 588 -1.00 23.73 -11.98
C THR A 588 -1.19 25.12 -11.39
N GLY A 589 -1.60 25.20 -10.13
CA GLY A 589 -1.92 26.48 -9.48
C GLY A 589 -3.30 27.03 -9.85
N LEU A 590 -4.20 26.16 -10.31
CA LEU A 590 -5.59 26.53 -10.56
C LEU A 590 -6.29 26.87 -9.22
N PRO A 591 -7.20 27.86 -9.18
CA PRO A 591 -8.08 28.05 -8.03
C PRO A 591 -9.13 26.93 -7.95
N ALA A 592 -9.46 26.49 -6.73
CA ALA A 592 -10.43 25.43 -6.47
C ALA A 592 -11.89 25.88 -6.67
N ASN A 593 -12.80 24.92 -6.93
CA ASN A 593 -14.23 25.14 -7.19
C ASN A 593 -14.52 26.24 -8.24
N THR A 594 -13.63 26.42 -9.22
CA THR A 594 -13.61 27.56 -10.12
C THR A 594 -13.71 27.10 -11.58
N ASN A 595 -14.54 27.77 -12.37
CA ASN A 595 -14.66 27.53 -13.80
C ASN A 595 -13.44 28.14 -14.52
N ILE A 596 -12.71 27.29 -15.26
CA ILE A 596 -11.50 27.61 -16.01
C ILE A 596 -11.80 27.48 -17.51
N SER A 597 -11.42 28.49 -18.27
CA SER A 597 -11.40 28.47 -19.74
C SER A 597 -9.98 28.16 -20.20
N PHE A 598 -9.82 27.33 -21.23
CA PHE A 598 -8.51 27.02 -21.81
C PHE A 598 -8.55 26.80 -23.32
N LYS A 599 -7.36 26.87 -23.93
CA LYS A 599 -7.08 26.48 -25.31
C LYS A 599 -5.72 25.79 -25.40
N GLY A 600 -5.56 24.91 -26.37
CA GLY A 600 -4.23 24.59 -26.91
C GLY A 600 -3.74 25.72 -27.82
N TYR A 601 -2.43 25.90 -27.92
CA TYR A 601 -1.79 26.75 -28.94
C TYR A 601 -0.59 26.05 -29.57
N ALA A 602 -0.26 26.47 -30.79
CA ALA A 602 0.97 26.11 -31.49
C ALA A 602 1.48 27.30 -32.31
N THR A 603 2.79 27.50 -32.33
CA THR A 603 3.47 28.64 -32.97
C THR A 603 4.47 28.13 -34.01
N ASN A 604 4.48 28.71 -35.20
CA ASN A 604 5.52 28.51 -36.22
C ASN A 604 6.07 29.87 -36.69
N ALA A 605 6.88 29.88 -37.76
CA ALA A 605 7.45 31.10 -38.35
C ALA A 605 6.40 32.14 -38.79
N ASN A 606 5.17 31.73 -39.07
CA ASN A 606 4.07 32.58 -39.55
C ASN A 606 3.16 33.09 -38.41
N GLY A 607 3.33 32.58 -37.18
CA GLY A 607 2.63 33.04 -35.97
C GLY A 607 2.02 31.92 -35.14
N THR A 608 1.12 32.29 -34.21
CA THR A 608 0.46 31.37 -33.26
C THR A 608 -1.00 31.10 -33.62
N ALA A 609 -1.37 29.83 -33.71
CA ALA A 609 -2.74 29.35 -33.78
C ALA A 609 -3.25 28.84 -32.43
N TYR A 610 -4.58 28.75 -32.29
CA TYR A 610 -5.26 28.30 -31.07
C TYR A 610 -6.46 27.41 -31.38
N THR A 611 -6.81 26.51 -30.47
CA THR A 611 -8.04 25.70 -30.55
C THR A 611 -9.30 26.56 -30.40
N SER A 612 -10.48 25.93 -30.56
CA SER A 612 -11.69 26.39 -29.87
C SER A 612 -11.46 26.48 -28.35
N VAL A 613 -12.22 27.33 -27.65
CA VAL A 613 -12.18 27.37 -26.18
C VAL A 613 -12.94 26.18 -25.60
N ALA A 614 -12.34 25.53 -24.61
CA ALA A 614 -12.97 24.52 -23.78
C ALA A 614 -13.02 25.01 -22.32
N THR A 615 -13.98 24.50 -21.55
CA THR A 615 -14.18 24.88 -20.15
C THR A 615 -14.35 23.67 -19.25
N PHE A 616 -13.85 23.77 -18.03
CA PHE A 616 -14.09 22.82 -16.95
C PHE A 616 -14.17 23.56 -15.61
N THR A 617 -14.71 22.91 -14.59
CA THR A 617 -14.65 23.41 -13.21
C THR A 617 -13.66 22.58 -12.44
N THR A 618 -12.72 23.20 -11.73
CA THR A 618 -11.85 22.51 -10.77
C THR A 618 -12.67 21.96 -9.62
N ASP A 619 -12.25 20.83 -9.03
CA ASP A 619 -12.92 20.31 -7.84
C ASP A 619 -12.91 21.33 -6.69
N PRO A 620 -13.84 21.25 -5.73
CA PRO A 620 -13.63 21.88 -4.44
C PRO A 620 -12.32 21.39 -3.81
N SER A 621 -11.67 22.25 -3.03
CA SER A 621 -10.46 21.85 -2.30
C SER A 621 -10.74 20.60 -1.48
N PRO A 622 -9.94 19.52 -1.59
CA PRO A 622 -10.09 18.38 -0.72
C PRO A 622 -9.88 18.88 0.71
N ASN A 623 -10.75 18.43 1.60
CA ASN A 623 -10.64 18.78 3.01
C ASN A 623 -9.27 18.30 3.55
N PRO A 624 -8.51 19.11 4.29
CA PRO A 624 -7.14 18.76 4.67
C PRO A 624 -7.08 17.54 5.59
N ASN A 625 -5.93 16.87 5.64
CA ASN A 625 -5.65 15.88 6.69
C ASN A 625 -5.09 16.61 7.93
N LEU A 626 -5.73 16.45 9.08
CA LEU A 626 -5.26 16.97 10.36
C LEU A 626 -4.53 15.87 11.14
N THR A 627 -3.32 16.16 11.63
CA THR A 627 -2.60 15.28 12.56
C THR A 627 -2.26 16.09 13.80
N VAL A 628 -2.86 15.73 14.94
CA VAL A 628 -2.66 16.40 16.23
C VAL A 628 -1.62 15.64 17.03
N SER A 629 -0.57 16.35 17.44
CA SER A 629 0.58 15.77 18.17
C SER A 629 0.99 16.54 19.42
N ALA A 630 0.38 17.71 19.65
CA ALA A 630 0.47 18.48 20.88
C ALA A 630 -0.94 18.78 21.43
N ASN A 631 -1.06 19.72 22.37
CA ASN A 631 -2.35 20.26 22.79
C ASN A 631 -2.80 21.31 21.76
N GLU A 632 -3.87 21.01 21.03
CA GLU A 632 -4.36 21.80 19.90
C GLU A 632 -5.88 21.99 19.96
N THR A 633 -6.40 23.00 19.26
CA THR A 633 -7.83 23.31 19.24
C THR A 633 -8.29 23.60 17.82
N HIS A 634 -9.23 22.81 17.29
CA HIS A 634 -9.63 22.83 15.88
C HIS A 634 -11.14 22.62 15.69
N SER A 635 -11.64 23.07 14.53
CA SER A 635 -12.98 22.78 14.00
C SER A 635 -12.95 22.89 12.47
N GLY A 636 -14.05 22.56 11.79
CA GLY A 636 -14.16 22.64 10.32
C GLY A 636 -14.17 21.28 9.61
N ASN A 637 -13.84 21.28 8.32
CA ASN A 637 -13.91 20.10 7.46
C ASN A 637 -12.50 19.50 7.22
N TYR A 638 -12.38 18.18 7.36
CA TYR A 638 -11.13 17.43 7.19
C TYR A 638 -11.38 16.13 6.40
N ASN A 639 -10.42 15.67 5.61
CA ASN A 639 -10.50 14.35 4.99
C ASN A 639 -10.22 13.27 6.05
N ASN A 640 -9.06 13.35 6.72
CA ASN A 640 -8.75 12.51 7.87
C ASN A 640 -8.34 13.36 9.06
N VAL A 641 -8.65 12.89 10.26
CA VAL A 641 -8.16 13.46 11.52
C VAL A 641 -7.45 12.35 12.28
N THR A 642 -6.20 12.56 12.68
CA THR A 642 -5.43 11.61 13.49
C THR A 642 -4.94 12.31 14.75
N VAL A 643 -5.45 11.91 15.91
CA VAL A 643 -4.88 12.31 17.20
C VAL A 643 -3.86 11.25 17.61
N THR A 644 -2.59 11.64 17.58
CA THR A 644 -1.46 10.75 17.91
C THR A 644 -1.30 10.55 19.42
N GLY A 645 -0.45 9.61 19.83
CA GLY A 645 -0.29 9.23 21.25
C GLY A 645 0.18 10.32 22.22
N THR A 646 0.62 11.48 21.73
CA THR A 646 0.97 12.68 22.52
C THR A 646 0.01 13.85 22.32
N GLY A 647 -0.95 13.73 21.39
CA GLY A 647 -1.86 14.81 21.02
C GLY A 647 -3.09 14.91 21.91
N THR A 648 -3.51 16.14 22.22
CA THR A 648 -4.84 16.45 22.75
C THR A 648 -5.55 17.40 21.79
N LEU A 649 -6.60 16.91 21.12
CA LEU A 649 -7.47 17.72 20.27
C LEU A 649 -8.69 18.21 21.07
N THR A 650 -8.85 19.52 21.18
CA THR A 650 -10.09 20.16 21.69
C THR A 650 -10.92 20.69 20.53
N LEU A 651 -12.22 20.42 20.52
CA LEU A 651 -13.13 20.97 19.51
C LEU A 651 -13.66 22.33 19.96
N ASN A 652 -13.44 23.39 19.17
CA ASN A 652 -14.06 24.72 19.36
C ASN A 652 -15.22 25.01 18.39
N GLY A 653 -15.77 23.94 17.83
CA GLY A 653 -16.76 23.92 16.76
C GLY A 653 -16.85 22.49 16.23
N ASN A 654 -17.87 22.20 15.42
CA ASN A 654 -18.03 20.85 14.86
C ASN A 654 -16.86 20.49 13.93
N ILE A 655 -16.47 19.22 13.95
CA ILE A 655 -15.55 18.64 12.97
C ILE A 655 -16.36 17.77 12.00
N ASN A 656 -16.21 18.02 10.71
CA ASN A 656 -16.75 17.20 9.63
C ASN A 656 -15.61 16.36 9.02
N VAL A 657 -15.79 15.05 8.89
CA VAL A 657 -14.78 14.11 8.38
C VAL A 657 -15.32 13.24 7.24
N ASP A 658 -14.62 13.23 6.10
CA ASP A 658 -15.04 12.45 4.92
C ASP A 658 -14.37 11.06 4.84
N GLY A 659 -13.15 10.92 5.35
CA GLY A 659 -12.34 9.70 5.38
C GLY A 659 -12.43 8.97 6.71
N THR A 660 -11.48 9.21 7.61
CA THR A 660 -11.48 8.62 8.96
C THR A 660 -10.97 9.58 10.04
N PHE A 661 -11.70 9.66 11.16
CA PHE A 661 -11.26 10.25 12.41
C PHE A 661 -10.70 9.14 13.32
N THR A 662 -9.41 9.20 13.65
CA THR A 662 -8.69 8.20 14.46
C THR A 662 -8.13 8.82 15.75
N ILE A 663 -8.34 8.15 16.88
CA ILE A 663 -7.69 8.45 18.16
C ILE A 663 -6.75 7.28 18.48
N GLN A 664 -5.45 7.52 18.48
CA GLN A 664 -4.43 6.50 18.75
C GLN A 664 -4.25 6.24 20.25
N ASN A 665 -3.52 5.16 20.59
CA ASN A 665 -3.11 4.86 21.97
C ASN A 665 -2.41 6.06 22.62
N GLY A 666 -2.95 6.56 23.74
CA GLY A 666 -2.49 7.77 24.45
C GLY A 666 -3.09 9.09 23.96
N GLY A 667 -3.58 9.15 22.73
CA GLY A 667 -4.15 10.37 22.14
C GLY A 667 -5.51 10.72 22.76
N LYS A 668 -5.79 12.02 22.93
CA LYS A 668 -6.98 12.52 23.61
C LYS A 668 -7.85 13.42 22.72
N VAL A 669 -9.16 13.21 22.75
CA VAL A 669 -10.16 14.14 22.22
C VAL A 669 -11.02 14.72 23.32
N ILE A 670 -11.24 16.02 23.25
CA ILE A 670 -12.17 16.81 24.05
C ILE A 670 -13.22 17.38 23.09
N THR A 671 -14.44 16.84 23.12
CA THR A 671 -15.52 17.27 22.22
C THR A 671 -16.09 18.64 22.57
N ASP A 672 -15.99 19.04 23.84
CA ASP A 672 -16.47 20.33 24.37
C ASP A 672 -17.91 20.68 23.92
N CYS A 673 -18.78 19.66 23.87
CA CYS A 673 -20.17 19.73 23.42
C CYS A 673 -20.39 20.00 21.92
N HIS A 674 -19.33 19.91 21.10
CA HIS A 674 -19.37 19.86 19.64
C HIS A 674 -19.39 18.43 19.11
N ILE A 675 -19.82 18.26 17.85
CA ILE A 675 -19.95 16.94 17.22
C ILE A 675 -18.88 16.65 16.17
N ILE A 676 -18.53 15.37 16.05
CA ILE A 676 -17.71 14.80 14.98
C ILE A 676 -18.67 14.15 13.98
N THR A 677 -18.92 14.80 12.85
CA THR A 677 -19.90 14.42 11.81
C THR A 677 -19.21 14.11 10.47
N GLY A 678 -19.98 13.77 9.44
CA GLY A 678 -19.48 13.59 8.07
C GLY A 678 -19.65 12.18 7.50
N ASN A 679 -19.20 12.00 6.26
CA ASN A 679 -19.36 10.76 5.49
C ASN A 679 -18.45 9.62 6.00
N GLY A 680 -17.36 9.97 6.68
CA GLY A 680 -16.28 9.06 7.06
C GLY A 680 -16.56 8.14 8.24
N ASN A 681 -15.50 7.50 8.70
CA ASN A 681 -15.50 6.57 9.84
C ASN A 681 -14.91 7.23 11.10
N PHE A 682 -15.24 6.70 12.27
CA PHE A 682 -14.64 7.06 13.55
C PHE A 682 -13.97 5.83 14.19
N ASN A 683 -12.75 5.97 14.69
CA ASN A 683 -11.93 4.88 15.22
C ASN A 683 -11.19 5.30 16.51
N LEU A 684 -11.76 4.97 17.66
CA LEU A 684 -11.08 5.07 18.96
C LEU A 684 -10.31 3.77 19.24
N GLN A 685 -8.99 3.83 19.14
CA GLN A 685 -8.08 2.69 19.34
C GLN A 685 -7.88 2.36 20.82
N ALA A 686 -7.34 1.17 21.12
CA ALA A 686 -6.97 0.76 22.47
C ALA A 686 -6.00 1.76 23.11
N GLY A 687 -6.25 2.12 24.37
CA GLY A 687 -5.51 3.14 25.12
C GLY A 687 -5.75 4.59 24.68
N GLY A 688 -6.53 4.86 23.62
CA GLY A 688 -6.97 6.21 23.29
C GLY A 688 -7.95 6.79 24.32
N ILE A 689 -8.18 8.10 24.30
CA ILE A 689 -9.00 8.81 25.26
C ILE A 689 -10.06 9.66 24.54
N LEU A 690 -11.34 9.44 24.84
CA LEU A 690 -12.45 10.26 24.34
C LEU A 690 -13.23 10.87 25.51
N GLN A 691 -13.27 12.20 25.57
CA GLN A 691 -14.15 12.95 26.46
C GLN A 691 -15.44 13.34 25.72
N ILE A 692 -16.59 13.17 26.39
CA ILE A 692 -17.94 13.14 25.81
C ILE A 692 -18.86 14.08 26.60
N CYS A 693 -19.53 15.02 25.95
CA CYS A 693 -20.48 15.97 26.55
C CYS A 693 -21.95 15.64 26.29
N SER A 694 -22.33 15.08 25.13
CA SER A 694 -23.75 14.84 24.80
C SER A 694 -24.47 14.01 25.87
N ASN A 695 -25.71 14.42 26.18
CA ASN A 695 -26.65 13.71 27.05
C ASN A 695 -26.96 12.28 26.57
N ALA A 696 -26.72 11.98 25.28
CA ALA A 696 -26.90 10.65 24.68
C ALA A 696 -25.61 9.81 24.68
N GLY A 697 -24.48 10.36 25.12
CA GLY A 697 -23.19 9.68 25.18
C GLY A 697 -22.60 9.37 23.81
N ILE A 698 -22.29 8.09 23.55
CA ILE A 698 -21.84 7.59 22.25
C ILE A 698 -22.85 6.60 21.66
N THR A 699 -23.21 6.81 20.39
CA THR A 699 -24.24 6.01 19.71
C THR A 699 -23.70 5.28 18.49
N SER A 700 -24.30 4.13 18.16
CA SER A 700 -23.85 3.24 17.08
C SER A 700 -24.07 3.81 15.69
N SER A 701 -25.05 4.70 15.55
CA SER A 701 -25.49 5.30 14.29
C SER A 701 -26.48 6.45 14.57
N GLY A 702 -26.72 7.31 13.58
CA GLY A 702 -27.69 8.41 13.67
C GLY A 702 -27.17 9.68 14.35
N ALA A 703 -28.02 10.72 14.39
CA ALA A 703 -27.68 12.09 14.78
C ALA A 703 -27.79 12.33 16.31
N ALA A 704 -27.23 11.43 17.12
CA ALA A 704 -27.23 11.53 18.58
C ALA A 704 -25.87 11.12 19.17
N GLY A 705 -25.50 11.70 20.30
CA GLY A 705 -24.15 11.58 20.86
C GLY A 705 -23.16 12.55 20.21
N ASP A 706 -21.90 12.56 20.67
CA ASP A 706 -20.87 13.47 20.12
C ASP A 706 -20.29 12.96 18.78
N VAL A 707 -20.20 11.64 18.61
CA VAL A 707 -19.76 11.01 17.35
C VAL A 707 -20.99 10.73 16.50
N GLN A 708 -21.15 11.52 15.43
CA GLN A 708 -22.32 11.51 14.55
C GLN A 708 -22.01 11.13 13.09
N VAL A 709 -20.77 10.75 12.76
CA VAL A 709 -20.36 10.28 11.41
C VAL A 709 -21.32 9.22 10.84
N ILE A 710 -21.49 9.22 9.51
CA ILE A 710 -22.41 8.34 8.77
C ILE A 710 -21.80 6.94 8.59
N GLY A 711 -20.48 6.85 8.44
CA GLY A 711 -19.74 5.59 8.34
C GLY A 711 -19.59 4.85 9.68
N THR A 712 -18.66 3.90 9.71
CA THR A 712 -18.47 2.98 10.85
C THR A 712 -17.98 3.73 12.08
N ARG A 713 -18.60 3.48 13.24
CA ARG A 713 -18.20 4.02 14.55
C ARG A 713 -17.58 2.92 15.40
N THR A 714 -16.26 2.86 15.44
CA THR A 714 -15.48 1.87 16.18
C THR A 714 -15.01 2.45 17.50
N PHE A 715 -15.44 1.83 18.60
CA PHE A 715 -15.09 2.16 19.97
C PHE A 715 -14.34 0.97 20.60
N SER A 716 -13.06 1.12 20.93
CA SER A 716 -12.25 0.02 21.46
C SER A 716 -12.67 -0.39 22.89
N ASN A 717 -12.67 -1.70 23.12
CA ASN A 717 -12.92 -2.31 24.43
C ASN A 717 -11.76 -2.21 25.44
N ASP A 718 -10.70 -1.48 25.07
CA ASP A 718 -9.51 -1.23 25.89
C ASP A 718 -9.08 0.25 25.84
N ALA A 719 -10.01 1.14 25.47
CA ALA A 719 -9.87 2.60 25.49
C ALA A 719 -10.44 3.24 26.77
N ASN A 720 -10.20 4.55 26.92
CA ASN A 720 -10.58 5.36 28.06
C ASN A 720 -11.72 6.33 27.68
N TYR A 721 -12.79 6.36 28.48
CA TYR A 721 -13.99 7.15 28.21
C TYR A 721 -14.24 8.12 29.35
N ILE A 722 -14.39 9.41 29.06
CA ILE A 722 -14.62 10.47 30.05
C ILE A 722 -15.98 11.12 29.76
N TYR A 723 -16.92 11.07 30.68
CA TYR A 723 -18.22 11.72 30.54
C TYR A 723 -18.23 13.05 31.30
N LYS A 724 -18.26 14.14 30.54
CA LYS A 724 -18.21 15.53 31.01
C LYS A 724 -19.17 16.40 30.21
N GLY A 725 -20.39 16.54 30.72
CA GLY A 725 -21.46 17.34 30.13
C GLY A 725 -22.16 18.23 31.14
N ASN A 726 -22.93 19.20 30.63
CA ASN A 726 -23.59 20.23 31.45
C ASN A 726 -24.98 19.82 31.99
N ALA A 727 -25.41 18.59 31.69
CA ALA A 727 -26.69 17.99 32.10
C ALA A 727 -26.51 16.47 32.24
N ALA A 728 -27.49 15.78 32.82
CA ALA A 728 -27.41 14.33 33.05
C ALA A 728 -27.15 13.56 31.73
N GLN A 729 -26.15 12.69 31.74
CA GLN A 729 -25.77 11.90 30.55
C GLN A 729 -26.17 10.43 30.66
N ASN A 730 -26.43 9.82 29.51
CA ASN A 730 -26.37 8.39 29.30
C ASN A 730 -24.99 8.03 28.72
N THR A 731 -24.49 6.82 28.97
CA THR A 731 -23.28 6.36 28.28
C THR A 731 -23.52 6.15 26.78
N GLY A 732 -24.76 5.87 26.39
CA GLY A 732 -25.17 5.62 25.02
C GLY A 732 -25.06 4.14 24.64
N ASN A 733 -25.67 3.76 23.51
CA ASN A 733 -25.80 2.36 23.11
C ASN A 733 -24.52 1.75 22.50
N ALA A 734 -23.50 2.57 22.22
CA ALA A 734 -22.23 2.13 21.63
C ALA A 734 -21.04 2.13 22.61
N LEU A 735 -21.25 2.38 23.91
CA LEU A 735 -20.25 2.03 24.91
C LEU A 735 -20.01 0.50 24.83
N PRO A 736 -18.77 0.03 24.59
CA PRO A 736 -18.52 -1.40 24.45
C PRO A 736 -18.77 -2.16 25.76
N SER A 737 -19.01 -3.48 25.66
CA SER A 737 -19.26 -4.34 26.82
C SER A 737 -18.08 -4.49 27.78
N GLN A 738 -16.90 -4.00 27.40
CA GLN A 738 -15.75 -3.78 28.27
C GLN A 738 -15.09 -2.44 27.89
N VAL A 739 -14.55 -1.70 28.85
CA VAL A 739 -13.62 -0.58 28.61
C VAL A 739 -12.41 -0.66 29.54
N ARG A 740 -11.34 0.10 29.23
CA ARG A 740 -10.17 0.18 30.11
C ARG A 740 -10.47 1.01 31.35
N ASN A 741 -10.76 2.29 31.15
CA ASN A 741 -11.09 3.25 32.20
C ASN A 741 -12.40 4.00 31.86
N LEU A 742 -13.21 4.27 32.89
CA LEU A 742 -14.46 5.02 32.79
C LEU A 742 -14.44 6.18 33.79
N THR A 743 -14.34 7.42 33.30
CA THR A 743 -14.25 8.62 34.13
C THR A 743 -15.54 9.44 34.06
N ILE A 744 -16.04 9.89 35.21
CA ILE A 744 -17.23 10.72 35.37
C ILE A 744 -16.81 12.08 35.95
N ASP A 745 -17.02 13.13 35.15
CA ASP A 745 -16.76 14.54 35.49
C ASP A 745 -18.00 15.38 35.10
N ASN A 746 -19.15 14.95 35.59
CA ASN A 746 -20.46 15.54 35.35
C ASN A 746 -21.30 15.52 36.63
N ALA A 747 -21.42 16.70 37.27
CA ALA A 747 -22.16 16.89 38.52
C ALA A 747 -23.64 16.46 38.43
N ASN A 748 -24.23 16.41 37.23
CA ASN A 748 -25.60 16.00 36.98
C ASN A 748 -25.78 14.47 36.83
N HIS A 749 -24.78 13.67 37.20
CA HIS A 749 -24.70 12.21 37.08
C HIS A 749 -24.65 11.66 35.64
N VAL A 750 -24.17 10.41 35.54
CA VAL A 750 -24.09 9.64 34.29
C VAL A 750 -24.70 8.26 34.50
N THR A 751 -25.51 7.79 33.57
CA THR A 751 -26.23 6.51 33.66
C THR A 751 -25.71 5.48 32.65
N LEU A 752 -25.35 4.28 33.12
CA LEU A 752 -24.95 3.16 32.27
C LEU A 752 -26.14 2.61 31.48
N SER A 753 -26.10 2.80 30.17
CA SER A 753 -27.16 2.41 29.23
C SER A 753 -27.17 0.90 28.94
N ASN A 754 -26.01 0.25 29.01
CA ASN A 754 -25.77 -1.16 28.69
C ASN A 754 -24.82 -1.78 29.72
N ALA A 755 -24.79 -3.12 29.79
CA ALA A 755 -23.77 -3.88 30.54
C ALA A 755 -22.35 -3.52 30.08
N CYS A 756 -21.49 -3.13 31.03
CA CYS A 756 -20.11 -2.72 30.76
C CYS A 756 -19.17 -3.18 31.89
N GLY A 757 -18.16 -3.97 31.53
CA GLY A 757 -17.02 -4.28 32.39
C GLY A 757 -15.95 -3.19 32.33
N VAL A 758 -15.41 -2.76 33.46
CA VAL A 758 -14.26 -1.86 33.51
C VAL A 758 -13.05 -2.67 33.94
N LYS A 759 -11.91 -2.51 33.24
CA LYS A 759 -10.69 -3.31 33.44
C LYS A 759 -9.71 -2.72 34.47
N GLU A 760 -9.65 -1.39 34.59
CA GLU A 760 -8.67 -0.69 35.43
C GLU A 760 -9.35 0.23 36.46
N LEU A 761 -9.91 1.38 36.08
CA LEU A 761 -10.50 2.35 37.00
C LEU A 761 -11.86 2.88 36.54
N VAL A 762 -12.82 2.88 37.47
CA VAL A 762 -13.94 3.82 37.46
C VAL A 762 -13.53 5.05 38.27
N ILE A 763 -13.40 6.21 37.63
CA ILE A 763 -12.92 7.44 38.27
C ILE A 763 -14.10 8.41 38.37
N LEU A 764 -14.47 8.80 39.59
CA LEU A 764 -15.59 9.72 39.85
C LEU A 764 -15.00 11.06 40.32
N LEU A 765 -14.64 11.93 39.37
CA LEU A 765 -14.06 13.25 39.65
C LEU A 765 -15.10 14.22 40.21
N ASN A 766 -16.29 14.21 39.62
CA ASN A 766 -17.36 15.15 39.92
C ASN A 766 -18.71 14.54 39.53
N GLY A 767 -19.43 13.96 40.48
CA GLY A 767 -20.77 13.39 40.25
C GLY A 767 -20.83 11.87 40.10
N ASN A 768 -22.06 11.35 40.15
CA ASN A 768 -22.33 9.93 40.38
C ASN A 768 -22.42 9.11 39.09
N LEU A 769 -22.06 7.82 39.19
CA LEU A 769 -22.33 6.81 38.16
C LEU A 769 -23.55 5.97 38.57
N ILE A 770 -24.67 6.10 37.86
CA ILE A 770 -25.84 5.25 38.06
C ILE A 770 -25.61 3.93 37.31
N SER A 771 -25.43 2.83 38.04
CA SER A 771 -24.98 1.56 37.47
C SER A 771 -26.10 0.77 36.79
N ASN A 772 -27.36 0.92 37.23
CA ASN A 772 -28.51 0.09 36.82
C ASN A 772 -28.29 -1.44 36.93
N GLY A 773 -27.32 -1.91 37.72
CA GLY A 773 -26.91 -3.33 37.75
C GLY A 773 -26.03 -3.76 36.57
N ASN A 774 -25.64 -2.82 35.69
CA ASN A 774 -24.90 -3.06 34.45
C ASN A 774 -23.37 -2.95 34.59
N LEU A 775 -22.84 -2.47 35.72
CA LEU A 775 -21.39 -2.31 35.93
C LEU A 775 -20.75 -3.59 36.44
N THR A 776 -19.67 -4.03 35.80
CA THR A 776 -18.76 -5.06 36.33
C THR A 776 -17.37 -4.48 36.56
N LEU A 777 -16.80 -4.64 37.76
CA LEU A 777 -15.39 -4.36 38.03
C LEU A 777 -14.61 -5.64 37.75
N LEU A 778 -13.95 -5.73 36.59
CA LEU A 778 -13.31 -6.96 36.11
C LEU A 778 -12.04 -7.33 36.90
N SER A 779 -11.74 -8.62 36.95
CA SER A 779 -10.50 -9.12 37.57
C SER A 779 -9.92 -10.28 36.77
N SER A 780 -8.62 -10.21 36.50
CA SER A 780 -7.87 -11.17 35.66
C SER A 780 -6.60 -11.63 36.39
N ALA A 781 -5.67 -12.28 35.70
CA ALA A 781 -4.35 -12.62 36.27
C ALA A 781 -3.31 -11.47 36.22
N SER A 782 -3.68 -10.30 35.66
CA SER A 782 -2.77 -9.15 35.50
C SER A 782 -3.37 -7.79 35.86
N HIS A 783 -4.70 -7.68 35.99
CA HIS A 783 -5.41 -6.43 36.27
C HIS A 783 -6.56 -6.68 37.27
N GLN A 784 -6.70 -5.79 38.24
CA GLN A 784 -7.86 -5.67 39.13
C GLN A 784 -8.50 -4.30 38.89
N SER A 785 -9.75 -4.29 38.45
CA SER A 785 -10.55 -3.07 38.35
C SER A 785 -10.91 -2.52 39.72
N MET A 786 -10.95 -1.20 39.88
CA MET A 786 -11.24 -0.48 41.12
C MET A 786 -12.09 0.78 40.88
N VAL A 787 -12.57 1.40 41.97
CA VAL A 787 -13.31 2.67 41.96
C VAL A 787 -12.55 3.74 42.76
N GLN A 788 -12.28 4.87 42.10
CA GLN A 788 -11.69 6.07 42.67
C GLN A 788 -12.76 7.14 42.86
N ASN A 789 -13.05 7.48 44.12
CA ASN A 789 -14.05 8.47 44.51
C ASN A 789 -13.38 9.82 44.83
N HIS A 790 -13.83 10.92 44.21
CA HIS A 790 -13.46 12.29 44.62
C HIS A 790 -14.66 13.01 45.24
N GLY A 791 -14.42 13.70 46.36
CA GLY A 791 -15.47 14.38 47.12
C GLY A 791 -16.57 13.41 47.57
N THR A 792 -17.82 13.77 47.29
CA THR A 792 -19.03 12.97 47.62
C THR A 792 -19.45 12.02 46.50
N SER A 793 -18.72 11.95 45.39
CA SER A 793 -19.09 11.21 44.17
C SER A 793 -19.05 9.69 44.39
N VAL A 794 -20.13 8.98 44.02
CA VAL A 794 -20.30 7.53 44.23
C VAL A 794 -20.91 6.79 43.03
N VAL A 795 -20.68 5.46 42.96
CA VAL A 795 -21.48 4.57 42.11
C VAL A 795 -22.78 4.26 42.85
N VAL A 796 -23.91 4.38 42.16
CA VAL A 796 -25.25 4.20 42.72
C VAL A 796 -25.94 3.00 42.05
N GLY A 797 -26.40 2.06 42.86
CA GLY A 797 -27.01 0.80 42.42
C GLY A 797 -26.06 -0.39 42.54
N ASN A 798 -26.54 -1.57 42.11
CA ASN A 798 -25.77 -2.80 42.20
C ASN A 798 -24.62 -2.83 41.19
N VAL A 799 -23.52 -3.47 41.58
CA VAL A 799 -22.30 -3.66 40.79
C VAL A 799 -21.82 -5.09 41.00
N THR A 800 -21.32 -5.72 39.95
CA THR A 800 -20.61 -7.01 40.04
C THR A 800 -19.13 -6.74 40.26
N ALA A 801 -18.61 -6.97 41.46
CA ALA A 801 -17.19 -6.79 41.78
C ALA A 801 -16.46 -8.14 41.68
N GLN A 802 -15.54 -8.28 40.72
CA GLN A 802 -14.81 -9.52 40.50
C GLN A 802 -13.49 -9.57 41.28
N ARG A 803 -13.08 -10.78 41.68
CA ARG A 803 -11.78 -11.07 42.27
C ARG A 803 -11.19 -12.37 41.74
N HIS A 804 -10.12 -12.26 40.96
CA HIS A 804 -9.32 -13.38 40.49
C HIS A 804 -8.42 -13.94 41.60
N VAL A 805 -8.27 -15.26 41.62
CA VAL A 805 -7.45 -15.99 42.60
C VAL A 805 -6.07 -16.27 41.98
N PRO A 806 -4.99 -15.60 42.43
CA PRO A 806 -3.68 -15.70 41.79
C PRO A 806 -3.09 -17.10 41.90
N ASN A 807 -2.32 -17.50 40.90
CA ASN A 807 -1.50 -18.70 40.95
C ASN A 807 -0.18 -18.43 41.68
N TYR A 808 -0.14 -18.66 42.98
CA TYR A 808 1.10 -18.54 43.76
C TYR A 808 2.14 -19.57 43.27
N ALA A 809 3.34 -19.14 42.90
CA ALA A 809 4.42 -20.03 42.43
C ALA A 809 4.78 -21.18 43.39
N LEU A 810 4.47 -21.00 44.69
CA LEU A 810 4.66 -21.98 45.74
C LEU A 810 3.53 -23.04 45.85
N ARG A 811 2.46 -22.98 45.05
CA ARG A 811 1.41 -24.03 45.08
C ARG A 811 1.93 -25.38 44.56
N THR A 812 1.68 -26.42 45.34
CA THR A 812 1.89 -27.83 44.96
C THR A 812 0.61 -28.49 44.48
N THR A 813 -0.56 -27.96 44.84
CA THR A 813 -1.87 -28.38 44.33
C THR A 813 -2.65 -27.18 43.81
N VAL A 814 -3.52 -27.41 42.82
CA VAL A 814 -4.37 -26.34 42.25
C VAL A 814 -5.32 -25.74 43.29
N GLN A 815 -5.80 -26.53 44.27
CA GLN A 815 -6.71 -26.10 45.33
C GLN A 815 -5.97 -25.62 46.60
N GLY A 816 -6.58 -24.68 47.34
CA GLY A 816 -6.22 -24.34 48.72
C GLY A 816 -6.97 -23.11 49.25
N TYR A 817 -6.96 -22.92 50.58
CA TYR A 817 -7.69 -21.84 51.25
C TYR A 817 -7.15 -20.43 50.92
N ASN A 818 -8.02 -19.55 50.42
CA ASN A 818 -7.73 -18.14 50.14
C ASN A 818 -8.62 -17.22 51.00
N TYR A 819 -8.14 -16.00 51.27
CA TYR A 819 -8.69 -15.08 52.26
C TYR A 819 -9.37 -13.89 51.58
N PHE A 820 -10.66 -13.70 51.85
CA PHE A 820 -11.52 -12.73 51.17
C PHE A 820 -12.30 -11.84 52.15
N SER A 821 -12.82 -10.73 51.65
CA SER A 821 -13.78 -9.83 52.30
C SER A 821 -14.68 -9.21 51.23
N SER A 822 -15.86 -8.73 51.61
CA SER A 822 -16.80 -8.13 50.67
C SER A 822 -16.46 -6.65 50.38
N PRO A 823 -16.20 -6.26 49.12
CA PRO A 823 -16.10 -4.84 48.71
C PRO A 823 -17.48 -4.16 48.56
N ILE A 824 -18.56 -4.92 48.76
CA ILE A 824 -19.96 -4.48 48.67
C ILE A 824 -20.72 -4.64 49.98
N SER A 825 -21.83 -3.95 50.08
CA SER A 825 -22.90 -4.15 51.06
C SER A 825 -24.04 -4.95 50.42
N ASN A 826 -24.75 -5.73 51.24
CA ASN A 826 -25.87 -6.62 50.86
C ASN A 826 -25.52 -7.77 49.88
N GLY A 827 -24.23 -7.97 49.58
CA GLY A 827 -23.74 -9.21 48.98
C GLY A 827 -23.98 -10.41 49.90
N LYS A 828 -24.00 -11.61 49.33
CA LYS A 828 -24.40 -12.85 50.04
C LYS A 828 -23.37 -13.96 49.93
N VAL A 829 -23.48 -14.94 50.82
CA VAL A 829 -22.67 -16.18 50.76
C VAL A 829 -22.89 -16.93 49.43
N SER A 830 -24.05 -16.73 48.78
CA SER A 830 -24.32 -17.20 47.41
C SER A 830 -23.37 -16.66 46.35
N ASP A 831 -22.81 -15.48 46.56
CA ASP A 831 -22.00 -14.76 45.57
C ASP A 831 -20.60 -15.39 45.43
N PHE A 832 -20.20 -16.19 46.43
CA PHE A 832 -19.02 -17.03 46.32
C PHE A 832 -19.15 -18.13 45.25
N ASN A 833 -20.37 -18.47 44.77
CA ASN A 833 -20.61 -19.46 43.70
C ASN A 833 -20.24 -18.92 42.30
N GLY A 834 -18.99 -18.49 42.13
CA GLY A 834 -18.43 -18.04 40.86
C GLY A 834 -18.12 -19.19 39.89
N VAL A 835 -17.58 -18.85 38.71
CA VAL A 835 -17.27 -19.82 37.66
C VAL A 835 -16.19 -20.80 38.15
N GLY A 836 -16.60 -22.05 38.42
CA GLY A 836 -15.72 -23.13 38.86
C GLY A 836 -15.59 -23.30 40.39
N PHE A 837 -16.44 -22.65 41.20
CA PHE A 837 -16.55 -22.95 42.63
C PHE A 837 -18.01 -23.03 43.08
N ALA A 838 -18.30 -23.95 44.02
CA ALA A 838 -19.59 -24.08 44.67
C ALA A 838 -19.38 -24.12 46.20
N ALA A 839 -20.10 -23.26 46.92
CA ALA A 839 -20.03 -23.14 48.36
C ALA A 839 -20.72 -24.33 49.04
N VAL A 840 -19.92 -25.19 49.67
CA VAL A 840 -20.37 -26.22 50.60
C VAL A 840 -20.38 -25.59 51.99
N LEU A 841 -21.57 -25.42 52.54
CA LEU A 841 -21.82 -24.86 53.86
C LEU A 841 -22.30 -25.96 54.79
N ASN A 842 -21.79 -26.01 56.01
CA ASN A 842 -22.17 -27.00 57.01
C ASN A 842 -21.97 -26.49 58.45
N PRO A 843 -22.95 -25.80 59.04
CA PRO A 843 -22.90 -25.30 60.42
C PRO A 843 -22.85 -26.41 61.47
N ALA A 844 -23.25 -27.63 61.10
CA ALA A 844 -23.19 -28.80 61.98
C ALA A 844 -21.83 -29.50 61.95
N TYR A 845 -20.86 -29.01 61.15
CA TYR A 845 -19.49 -29.52 61.17
C TYR A 845 -18.78 -29.08 62.46
N ASP A 846 -18.56 -27.76 62.63
CA ASP A 846 -18.05 -27.07 63.82
C ASP A 846 -17.07 -27.88 64.71
N TRP A 847 -16.16 -28.61 64.06
CA TRP A 847 -15.09 -29.42 64.65
C TRP A 847 -15.56 -30.58 65.55
N VAL A 848 -16.78 -31.07 65.34
CA VAL A 848 -17.26 -32.35 65.88
C VAL A 848 -16.46 -33.49 65.24
N VAL A 849 -15.88 -34.37 66.05
CA VAL A 849 -15.13 -35.55 65.58
C VAL A 849 -15.60 -36.79 66.37
N PRO A 850 -15.97 -37.91 65.70
CA PRO A 850 -16.01 -38.12 64.25
C PRO A 850 -17.16 -37.38 63.56
N TYR A 851 -16.94 -36.96 62.31
CA TYR A 851 -17.95 -36.35 61.45
C TYR A 851 -18.27 -37.22 60.24
N SER A 852 -19.53 -37.21 59.79
CA SER A 852 -20.03 -38.06 58.69
C SER A 852 -20.72 -37.32 57.54
N GLY A 853 -20.88 -35.99 57.63
CA GLY A 853 -21.42 -35.15 56.56
C GLY A 853 -20.34 -34.59 55.63
N ALA A 854 -20.75 -33.77 54.65
CA ALA A 854 -19.82 -33.08 53.76
C ALA A 854 -19.03 -31.99 54.50
N PHE A 855 -17.71 -31.96 54.33
CA PHE A 855 -16.85 -30.91 54.91
C PHE A 855 -17.15 -29.55 54.25
N PRO A 856 -17.32 -28.46 55.02
CA PRO A 856 -17.51 -27.14 54.44
C PRO A 856 -16.26 -26.66 53.70
N ASN A 857 -16.44 -25.80 52.69
CA ASN A 857 -15.34 -25.18 51.94
C ASN A 857 -15.35 -23.65 52.01
N VAL A 858 -16.32 -23.06 52.73
CA VAL A 858 -16.38 -21.65 53.12
C VAL A 858 -16.44 -21.57 54.65
N TYR A 859 -15.60 -20.75 55.27
CA TYR A 859 -15.60 -20.51 56.71
C TYR A 859 -15.46 -19.01 57.02
N ARG A 860 -15.96 -18.56 58.17
CA ARG A 860 -15.53 -17.31 58.81
C ARG A 860 -14.80 -17.60 60.11
N TYR A 861 -13.97 -16.66 60.55
CA TYR A 861 -13.41 -16.72 61.90
C TYR A 861 -14.38 -16.11 62.91
N ASN A 862 -14.51 -16.77 64.04
CA ASN A 862 -15.27 -16.35 65.20
C ASN A 862 -14.39 -16.54 66.46
N GLU A 863 -13.88 -15.45 67.00
CA GLU A 863 -13.47 -15.39 68.42
C GLU A 863 -14.69 -15.73 69.30
N SER A 864 -14.51 -15.97 70.59
CA SER A 864 -15.43 -16.70 71.49
C SER A 864 -15.47 -18.22 71.22
N LYS A 865 -15.57 -18.67 69.96
CA LYS A 865 -15.42 -20.10 69.61
C LYS A 865 -14.02 -20.64 69.82
N VAL A 866 -13.00 -19.80 70.04
CA VAL A 866 -11.66 -20.22 70.46
C VAL A 866 -11.70 -20.96 71.81
N VAL A 867 -12.63 -20.59 72.71
CA VAL A 867 -12.81 -21.23 74.02
C VAL A 867 -13.45 -22.62 73.90
N SER A 868 -14.38 -22.80 72.96
CA SER A 868 -15.08 -24.08 72.72
C SER A 868 -14.38 -25.00 71.73
N SER A 869 -13.32 -24.54 71.06
CA SER A 869 -12.55 -25.36 70.11
C SER A 869 -11.70 -26.42 70.84
N PRO A 870 -11.47 -27.60 70.26
CA PRO A 870 -10.68 -28.67 70.89
C PRO A 870 -9.34 -28.21 71.45
N ALA A 871 -8.98 -28.70 72.65
CA ALA A 871 -7.75 -28.31 73.33
C ALA A 871 -6.49 -28.62 72.49
N THR A 872 -6.52 -29.73 71.75
CA THR A 872 -5.45 -30.27 70.89
C THR A 872 -5.18 -29.51 69.61
N PHE A 873 -6.07 -28.61 69.19
CA PHE A 873 -5.90 -27.80 67.98
C PHE A 873 -4.87 -26.68 68.18
N ASP A 874 -4.21 -26.28 67.10
CA ASP A 874 -3.31 -25.12 67.06
C ASP A 874 -4.10 -23.78 67.03
N ILE A 875 -3.43 -22.65 67.30
CA ILE A 875 -4.04 -21.31 67.41
C ILE A 875 -4.85 -20.89 66.18
N PHE A 876 -4.41 -21.29 64.97
CA PHE A 876 -5.13 -21.04 63.71
C PHE A 876 -6.00 -22.20 63.23
N GLU A 877 -6.23 -23.22 64.06
CA GLU A 877 -7.23 -24.27 63.85
C GLU A 877 -8.48 -24.04 64.71
N LYS A 878 -8.39 -23.20 65.74
CA LYS A 878 -9.51 -22.80 66.61
C LYS A 878 -10.31 -21.64 66.03
N GLY A 879 -11.59 -21.54 66.42
CA GLY A 879 -12.45 -20.38 66.12
C GLY A 879 -13.07 -20.35 64.71
N TRP A 880 -12.86 -21.36 63.86
CA TRP A 880 -13.53 -21.41 62.55
C TRP A 880 -14.95 -21.95 62.64
N GLU A 881 -15.88 -21.32 61.93
CA GLU A 881 -17.26 -21.81 61.73
C GLU A 881 -17.68 -21.70 60.25
N SER A 882 -18.63 -22.55 59.84
CA SER A 882 -19.30 -22.39 58.54
C SER A 882 -20.38 -21.28 58.62
N PRO A 883 -20.57 -20.46 57.57
CA PRO A 883 -21.80 -19.70 57.39
C PRO A 883 -23.04 -20.61 57.43
N ALA A 884 -24.17 -20.04 57.85
CA ALA A 884 -25.41 -20.74 58.15
C ALA A 884 -26.10 -21.31 56.89
N ASN A 885 -26.13 -20.52 55.81
CA ASN A 885 -26.74 -20.87 54.53
C ASN A 885 -26.30 -19.89 53.43
N THR A 886 -26.64 -20.16 52.17
CA THR A 886 -26.21 -19.33 51.02
C THR A 886 -26.94 -17.99 50.91
N THR A 887 -28.05 -17.75 51.63
CA THR A 887 -28.76 -16.46 51.61
C THR A 887 -28.36 -15.51 52.73
N GLU A 888 -27.47 -15.94 53.64
CA GLU A 888 -26.82 -15.10 54.65
C GLU A 888 -26.02 -13.97 53.97
N ASN A 889 -26.12 -12.75 54.51
CA ASN A 889 -25.38 -11.60 54.00
C ASN A 889 -23.89 -11.68 54.38
N LEU A 890 -23.01 -11.20 53.51
CA LEU A 890 -21.61 -10.97 53.83
C LEU A 890 -21.48 -9.72 54.71
N GLU A 891 -20.83 -9.87 55.85
CA GLU A 891 -20.60 -8.78 56.80
C GLU A 891 -19.48 -7.86 56.27
N VAL A 892 -19.76 -6.56 56.18
CA VAL A 892 -18.83 -5.58 55.60
C VAL A 892 -17.54 -5.52 56.43
N GLY A 893 -16.40 -5.80 55.77
CA GLY A 893 -15.08 -5.80 56.41
C GLY A 893 -14.77 -7.05 57.26
N ARG A 894 -15.69 -8.00 57.42
CA ARG A 894 -15.36 -9.34 57.96
C ARG A 894 -14.63 -10.13 56.89
N GLY A 895 -13.58 -10.85 57.30
CA GLY A 895 -12.89 -11.79 56.42
C GLY A 895 -13.46 -13.21 56.47
N TYR A 896 -13.38 -13.90 55.34
CA TYR A 896 -13.83 -15.27 55.10
C TYR A 896 -12.67 -16.08 54.46
N ILE A 897 -12.64 -17.40 54.64
CA ILE A 897 -11.72 -18.30 53.92
C ILE A 897 -12.47 -19.29 53.03
N LEU A 898 -11.99 -19.45 51.79
CA LEU A 898 -12.58 -20.33 50.78
C LEU A 898 -11.55 -21.31 50.24
N ASN A 899 -11.84 -22.62 50.24
CA ASN A 899 -10.94 -23.67 49.75
C ASN A 899 -11.11 -23.93 48.25
N LEU A 900 -10.43 -23.14 47.42
CA LEU A 900 -10.69 -23.06 45.98
C LEU A 900 -9.43 -23.08 45.09
N ASN A 901 -9.67 -23.18 43.79
CA ASN A 901 -8.64 -23.34 42.78
C ASN A 901 -7.95 -22.01 42.44
N SER A 902 -6.65 -22.06 42.17
CA SER A 902 -5.94 -20.95 41.52
C SER A 902 -6.48 -20.74 40.11
N GLY A 903 -6.72 -19.50 39.72
CA GLY A 903 -7.34 -19.13 38.44
C GLY A 903 -8.86 -18.90 38.50
N THR A 904 -9.55 -19.34 39.57
CA THR A 904 -10.97 -19.04 39.80
C THR A 904 -11.20 -17.53 39.88
N VAL A 905 -12.37 -17.06 39.44
CA VAL A 905 -12.84 -15.68 39.65
C VAL A 905 -14.13 -15.73 40.48
N ILE A 906 -14.23 -14.84 41.46
CA ILE A 906 -15.35 -14.70 42.39
C ILE A 906 -16.05 -13.37 42.12
N ASP A 907 -17.38 -13.36 42.06
CA ASP A 907 -18.17 -12.22 41.58
C ASP A 907 -19.22 -11.81 42.63
N TRP A 908 -18.93 -10.75 43.39
CA TRP A 908 -19.86 -10.20 44.40
C TRP A 908 -20.87 -9.23 43.79
N VAL A 909 -22.17 -9.36 44.10
CA VAL A 909 -23.23 -8.54 43.47
C VAL A 909 -24.01 -7.71 44.48
N GLY A 910 -23.81 -6.39 44.48
CA GLY A 910 -24.49 -5.47 45.41
C GLY A 910 -23.96 -4.05 45.35
N THR A 911 -24.26 -3.24 46.37
CA THR A 911 -23.89 -1.81 46.39
C THR A 911 -22.48 -1.62 46.93
N LEU A 912 -21.60 -0.94 46.19
CA LEU A 912 -20.21 -0.71 46.59
C LEU A 912 -20.09 0.05 47.92
N ASN A 913 -19.17 -0.37 48.78
CA ASN A 913 -18.95 0.26 50.09
C ASN A 913 -18.21 1.61 49.97
N ASN A 914 -18.66 2.61 50.72
CA ASN A 914 -18.07 3.97 50.70
C ASN A 914 -18.25 4.69 52.05
N GLY A 915 -17.32 5.61 52.37
CA GLY A 915 -17.29 6.32 53.65
C GLY A 915 -16.58 5.51 54.73
N ASP A 916 -16.66 5.98 55.97
CA ASP A 916 -15.92 5.40 57.09
C ASP A 916 -16.60 4.12 57.62
N ILE A 917 -15.82 3.07 57.81
CA ILE A 917 -16.30 1.72 58.13
C ILE A 917 -15.67 1.24 59.43
N ASN A 918 -16.53 0.90 60.39
CA ASN A 918 -16.16 0.40 61.71
C ASN A 918 -16.34 -1.12 61.75
N ILE A 919 -15.25 -1.86 61.98
CA ILE A 919 -15.23 -3.32 62.03
C ILE A 919 -14.93 -3.76 63.47
N PRO A 920 -15.80 -4.56 64.12
CA PRO A 920 -15.57 -5.01 65.48
C PRO A 920 -14.42 -6.02 65.54
N ILE A 921 -13.51 -5.81 66.49
CA ILE A 921 -12.42 -6.72 66.86
C ILE A 921 -12.52 -7.06 68.35
N THR A 922 -12.25 -8.32 68.71
CA THR A 922 -12.51 -8.86 70.05
C THR A 922 -11.33 -9.67 70.61
N LYS A 923 -11.26 -9.82 71.94
CA LYS A 923 -10.29 -10.68 72.63
C LYS A 923 -10.92 -11.34 73.86
N GLY A 924 -11.05 -12.67 73.82
CA GLY A 924 -11.51 -13.50 74.94
C GLY A 924 -10.42 -13.79 75.98
N THR A 925 -10.78 -14.52 77.04
CA THR A 925 -9.86 -14.82 78.17
C THR A 925 -8.91 -16.01 77.94
N ALA A 926 -9.05 -16.75 76.83
CA ALA A 926 -8.17 -17.87 76.50
C ALA A 926 -6.76 -17.41 76.14
N THR A 927 -5.72 -18.21 76.40
CA THR A 927 -4.31 -17.89 76.14
C THR A 927 -4.00 -17.55 74.67
N ASN A 928 -4.83 -18.06 73.75
CA ASN A 928 -4.68 -17.94 72.30
C ASN A 928 -5.69 -16.97 71.66
N SER A 929 -6.30 -16.09 72.45
CA SER A 929 -7.35 -15.15 72.06
C SER A 929 -6.85 -13.92 71.31
N GLY A 930 -7.78 -13.14 70.75
CA GLY A 930 -7.53 -11.81 70.20
C GLY A 930 -7.24 -11.75 68.71
N TRP A 931 -7.10 -12.89 68.04
CA TRP A 931 -7.06 -12.94 66.58
C TRP A 931 -8.43 -12.58 66.00
N ASN A 932 -8.44 -11.73 64.99
CA ASN A 932 -9.65 -11.34 64.27
C ASN A 932 -9.39 -11.38 62.77
N LEU A 933 -10.21 -12.12 62.02
CA LEU A 933 -10.15 -12.16 60.56
C LEU A 933 -11.03 -11.04 59.99
N VAL A 934 -10.36 -9.98 59.54
CA VAL A 934 -10.98 -8.81 58.90
C VAL A 934 -10.63 -8.84 57.41
N GLY A 935 -11.02 -7.82 56.66
CA GLY A 935 -10.51 -7.61 55.31
C GLY A 935 -10.80 -6.21 54.80
N ASN A 936 -10.23 -5.88 53.64
CA ASN A 936 -10.50 -4.63 52.96
C ASN A 936 -12.00 -4.59 52.57
N PRO A 937 -12.79 -3.60 53.04
CA PRO A 937 -14.21 -3.49 52.74
C PRO A 937 -14.48 -2.70 51.46
N TYR A 938 -13.48 -2.07 50.84
CA TYR A 938 -13.67 -1.07 49.78
C TYR A 938 -13.49 -1.63 48.37
N PRO A 939 -14.11 -0.98 47.35
CA PRO A 939 -13.89 -1.26 45.93
C PRO A 939 -12.55 -0.66 45.42
N SER A 940 -11.49 -0.68 46.22
CA SER A 940 -10.15 -0.19 45.88
C SER A 940 -9.10 -1.01 46.64
N ASN A 941 -7.81 -0.74 46.42
CA ASN A 941 -6.78 -1.16 47.35
C ASN A 941 -6.80 -0.22 48.59
N LEU A 942 -6.05 -0.59 49.64
CA LEU A 942 -6.06 0.07 50.93
C LEU A 942 -4.65 -0.01 51.55
N ASP A 943 -4.06 1.12 51.93
CA ASP A 943 -2.70 1.21 52.50
C ASP A 943 -2.72 1.06 54.03
N TRP A 944 -2.11 -0.01 54.53
CA TRP A 944 -2.03 -0.34 55.95
C TRP A 944 -1.22 0.67 56.79
N ASP A 945 -0.26 1.40 56.20
CA ASP A 945 0.48 2.44 56.93
C ASP A 945 -0.46 3.59 57.34
N LEU A 946 -1.40 3.96 56.44
CA LEU A 946 -2.41 4.99 56.70
C LEU A 946 -3.43 4.56 57.75
N VAL A 947 -3.79 3.26 57.78
CA VAL A 947 -4.60 2.68 58.85
C VAL A 947 -3.89 2.82 60.20
N CYS A 948 -2.63 2.37 60.28
CA CYS A 948 -1.88 2.38 61.54
C CYS A 948 -1.64 3.80 62.04
N SER A 949 -1.29 4.73 61.14
CA SER A 949 -1.10 6.14 61.47
C SER A 949 -2.36 6.74 62.10
N TYR A 950 -3.53 6.55 61.46
CA TYR A 950 -4.82 6.99 62.02
C TYR A 950 -5.11 6.33 63.37
N MET A 951 -4.94 5.00 63.49
CA MET A 951 -5.19 4.26 64.74
C MET A 951 -4.25 4.64 65.89
N ILE A 952 -3.10 5.26 65.60
CA ILE A 952 -2.19 5.75 66.64
C ILE A 952 -2.75 7.02 67.31
N ASP A 953 -3.31 7.94 66.53
CA ASP A 953 -3.89 9.18 67.03
C ASP A 953 -5.23 8.96 67.78
N VAL A 954 -6.12 8.07 67.30
CA VAL A 954 -7.46 7.88 67.91
C VAL A 954 -7.47 6.94 69.14
N ASN A 955 -6.48 7.10 70.03
CA ASN A 955 -6.11 6.23 71.17
C ASN A 955 -5.41 4.93 70.74
N SER A 956 -4.08 5.01 70.66
CA SER A 956 -3.15 3.90 70.37
C SER A 956 -3.13 2.77 71.41
N ASN A 957 -4.16 1.91 71.46
CA ASN A 957 -4.09 0.63 72.20
C ASN A 957 -5.09 -0.46 71.75
N LYS A 958 -5.57 -0.41 70.49
CA LYS A 958 -6.55 -1.37 69.94
C LYS A 958 -5.89 -2.64 69.40
N LEU A 959 -4.93 -2.51 68.49
CA LEU A 959 -4.13 -3.63 67.97
C LEU A 959 -2.93 -3.89 68.88
N GLN A 960 -2.57 -5.16 69.04
CA GLN A 960 -1.41 -5.58 69.84
C GLN A 960 -0.14 -5.01 69.24
N ASN A 961 0.03 -5.18 67.94
CA ASN A 961 1.11 -4.70 67.10
C ASN A 961 0.51 -4.16 65.77
N THR A 962 1.28 -3.39 65.02
CA THR A 962 0.83 -2.76 63.75
C THR A 962 0.91 -3.72 62.55
N THR A 963 0.66 -5.02 62.77
CA THR A 963 0.86 -6.07 61.76
C THR A 963 -0.43 -6.61 61.15
N ILE A 964 -0.29 -7.04 59.89
CA ILE A 964 -1.29 -7.86 59.18
C ILE A 964 -0.68 -9.20 58.78
N HIS A 965 -1.46 -10.26 58.92
CA HIS A 965 -1.03 -11.63 58.65
C HIS A 965 -1.94 -12.28 57.60
N ARG A 966 -1.36 -12.80 56.52
CA ARG A 966 -2.09 -13.52 55.46
C ARG A 966 -1.38 -14.84 55.13
N ARG A 967 -2.09 -15.96 55.30
CA ARG A 967 -1.58 -17.27 54.90
C ARG A 967 -1.58 -17.39 53.38
N ILE A 968 -0.43 -17.73 52.81
CA ILE A 968 -0.29 -18.13 51.40
C ILE A 968 -0.44 -19.66 51.35
N ALA A 969 -1.61 -20.14 50.93
CA ALA A 969 -1.92 -21.58 50.88
C ALA A 969 -1.31 -22.26 49.66
N THR A 970 -0.47 -23.26 49.92
CA THR A 970 0.33 -24.00 48.94
C THR A 970 -0.28 -25.37 48.61
N ALA A 971 -1.05 -25.90 49.57
CA ALA A 971 -2.11 -26.88 49.42
C ALA A 971 -3.28 -26.50 50.36
N PRO A 972 -4.38 -27.25 50.50
CA PRO A 972 -5.43 -26.91 51.47
C PRO A 972 -4.89 -26.77 52.90
N TYR A 973 -4.13 -27.77 53.37
CA TYR A 973 -3.63 -27.79 54.75
C TYR A 973 -2.17 -27.33 54.88
N ALA A 974 -1.46 -27.01 53.80
CA ALA A 974 -0.09 -26.50 53.81
C ALA A 974 0.02 -25.04 53.33
N GLY A 975 1.04 -24.30 53.80
CA GLY A 975 1.27 -22.92 53.40
C GLY A 975 2.45 -22.24 54.09
N THR A 976 2.62 -20.96 53.83
CA THR A 976 3.48 -20.04 54.60
C THR A 976 2.68 -18.80 55.03
N TRP A 977 3.22 -17.95 55.90
CA TRP A 977 2.58 -16.71 56.36
C TRP A 977 3.34 -15.49 55.84
N ALA A 978 2.64 -14.67 55.05
CA ALA A 978 3.04 -13.31 54.73
C ALA A 978 2.68 -12.40 55.91
N THR A 979 3.62 -11.62 56.41
CA THR A 979 3.38 -10.65 57.49
C THR A 979 4.01 -9.30 57.14
N TYR A 980 3.19 -8.23 57.15
CA TYR A 980 3.67 -6.86 57.03
C TYR A 980 3.55 -6.13 58.37
N ASN A 981 4.47 -5.21 58.65
CA ASN A 981 4.56 -4.44 59.88
C ASN A 981 4.77 -2.95 59.56
N ALA A 982 3.80 -2.09 59.93
CA ALA A 982 3.85 -0.66 59.62
C ALA A 982 4.83 0.13 60.51
N ASP A 983 5.11 -0.30 61.74
CA ASP A 983 6.15 0.32 62.58
C ASP A 983 7.56 0.19 61.99
N VAL A 984 7.80 -0.85 61.18
CA VAL A 984 9.09 -1.14 60.51
C VAL A 984 9.02 -0.83 59.00
N GLN A 985 7.83 -0.52 58.48
CA GLN A 985 7.51 -0.37 57.06
C GLN A 985 8.08 -1.49 56.18
N MET A 986 7.97 -2.74 56.63
CA MET A 986 8.57 -3.90 55.94
C MET A 986 7.67 -5.14 56.02
N GLY A 987 7.77 -5.98 54.99
CA GLY A 987 7.12 -7.28 54.92
C GLY A 987 8.08 -8.47 54.83
N THR A 988 7.62 -9.61 55.36
CA THR A 988 8.21 -10.95 55.21
C THR A 988 7.31 -11.83 54.34
N ASN A 989 7.92 -12.74 53.57
CA ASN A 989 7.24 -13.74 52.72
C ASN A 989 6.21 -13.11 51.76
N SER A 990 6.60 -12.04 51.06
CA SER A 990 5.72 -11.22 50.21
C SER A 990 4.53 -10.58 50.96
N GLY A 991 4.70 -10.23 52.23
CA GLY A 991 3.83 -9.27 52.91
C GLY A 991 4.04 -7.86 52.34
N THR A 992 2.95 -7.09 52.19
CA THR A 992 2.96 -5.72 51.69
C THR A 992 1.89 -4.90 52.40
N LYS A 993 2.08 -3.58 52.51
CA LYS A 993 1.05 -2.67 53.04
C LYS A 993 -0.20 -2.54 52.20
N GLU A 994 -0.07 -2.75 50.89
CA GLU A 994 -1.18 -2.69 49.93
C GLU A 994 -2.10 -3.90 50.14
N ILE A 995 -3.27 -3.66 50.74
CA ILE A 995 -4.32 -4.64 50.94
C ILE A 995 -5.31 -4.53 49.78
N ALA A 996 -5.20 -5.44 48.81
CA ALA A 996 -6.00 -5.38 47.59
C ALA A 996 -7.52 -5.51 47.83
N MET A 997 -8.33 -5.04 46.87
CA MET A 997 -9.80 -5.14 46.93
C MET A 997 -10.26 -6.54 47.34
N GLY A 998 -11.15 -6.60 48.34
CA GLY A 998 -11.78 -7.85 48.79
C GLY A 998 -10.80 -8.88 49.36
N GLN A 999 -9.59 -8.48 49.78
CA GLN A 999 -8.64 -9.36 50.47
C GLN A 999 -8.94 -9.43 51.97
N GLY A 1000 -9.01 -10.66 52.50
CA GLY A 1000 -9.05 -10.93 53.94
C GLY A 1000 -7.64 -11.05 54.56
N PHE A 1001 -7.52 -10.69 55.85
CA PHE A 1001 -6.27 -10.78 56.61
C PHE A 1001 -6.54 -10.83 58.12
N PHE A 1002 -5.62 -11.41 58.88
CA PHE A 1002 -5.68 -11.46 60.34
C PHE A 1002 -5.00 -10.24 60.96
N VAL A 1003 -5.64 -9.70 62.02
CA VAL A 1003 -5.07 -8.75 62.98
C VAL A 1003 -5.18 -9.31 64.39
N LEU A 1004 -4.34 -8.83 65.31
CA LEU A 1004 -4.31 -9.22 66.71
C LEU A 1004 -4.71 -8.04 67.60
N LYS A 1005 -5.75 -8.19 68.44
CA LYS A 1005 -6.19 -7.17 69.41
C LYS A 1005 -5.25 -7.13 70.61
N ALA A 1006 -4.90 -5.94 71.10
CA ALA A 1006 -4.06 -5.78 72.30
C ALA A 1006 -4.80 -6.23 73.57
N ASN A 1007 -5.83 -5.47 73.91
CA ASN A 1007 -6.52 -5.56 75.19
C ASN A 1007 -7.76 -6.46 75.11
N MET A 1008 -8.18 -6.97 76.27
CA MET A 1008 -9.44 -7.72 76.46
C MET A 1008 -10.68 -6.98 75.92
N GLY A 1009 -11.77 -7.71 75.69
CA GLY A 1009 -13.06 -7.13 75.29
C GLY A 1009 -13.12 -6.73 73.82
N SER A 1010 -14.01 -5.80 73.45
CA SER A 1010 -14.30 -5.38 72.08
C SER A 1010 -13.86 -3.93 71.78
N ASP A 1011 -13.36 -3.71 70.56
CA ASP A 1011 -13.02 -2.41 69.97
C ASP A 1011 -13.46 -2.37 68.50
N ASN A 1012 -13.43 -1.19 67.87
CA ASN A 1012 -13.55 -1.07 66.42
C ASN A 1012 -12.19 -0.74 65.76
N LEU A 1013 -11.80 -1.57 64.79
CA LEU A 1013 -10.88 -1.22 63.70
C LEU A 1013 -11.63 -0.29 62.74
N VAL A 1014 -11.00 0.81 62.33
CA VAL A 1014 -11.64 1.86 61.51
C VAL A 1014 -10.91 1.98 60.19
N PHE A 1015 -11.65 1.88 59.09
CA PHE A 1015 -11.18 2.27 57.77
C PHE A 1015 -11.88 3.55 57.32
N THR A 1016 -11.16 4.41 56.60
CA THR A 1016 -11.67 5.67 56.05
C THR A 1016 -11.35 5.76 54.56
N ASN A 1017 -12.10 6.59 53.82
CA ASN A 1017 -11.84 6.77 52.39
C ASN A 1017 -10.44 7.33 52.08
N ALA A 1018 -9.79 8.00 53.03
CA ALA A 1018 -8.42 8.52 52.88
C ALA A 1018 -7.33 7.43 52.86
N MET A 1019 -7.66 6.20 53.29
CA MET A 1019 -6.73 5.06 53.31
C MET A 1019 -6.70 4.29 51.99
N ARG A 1020 -7.47 4.71 50.98
CA ARG A 1020 -7.62 4.02 49.70
C ARG A 1020 -6.48 4.30 48.74
N THR A 1021 -6.05 3.26 48.02
CA THR A 1021 -5.05 3.33 46.95
C THR A 1021 -5.59 2.77 45.63
N TYR A 1022 -5.04 3.24 44.51
CA TYR A 1022 -5.57 3.02 43.16
C TYR A 1022 -4.54 2.42 42.18
N ASN A 1023 -3.44 1.84 42.70
CA ASN A 1023 -2.45 1.16 41.86
C ASN A 1023 -3.00 -0.18 41.34
N ASN A 1024 -3.12 -0.33 40.02
CA ASN A 1024 -3.70 -1.50 39.37
C ASN A 1024 -2.72 -2.68 39.15
N THR A 1025 -1.41 -2.50 39.43
CA THR A 1025 -0.42 -3.60 39.33
C THR A 1025 -0.77 -4.70 40.33
N GLN A 1026 -1.33 -5.79 39.83
CA GLN A 1026 -2.32 -6.55 40.60
C GLN A 1026 -1.80 -7.23 41.87
N PHE A 1027 -0.52 -7.64 41.86
CA PHE A 1027 0.13 -8.31 42.98
C PHE A 1027 1.61 -7.91 43.08
N PHE A 1028 2.00 -7.42 44.26
CA PHE A 1028 3.37 -7.10 44.67
C PHE A 1028 4.11 -6.08 43.81
N ARG A 1029 4.15 -4.84 44.29
CA ARG A 1029 5.32 -3.98 44.04
C ARG A 1029 6.48 -4.59 44.82
N THR A 1030 7.45 -5.20 44.14
CA THR A 1030 8.62 -5.85 44.76
C THR A 1030 9.64 -4.85 45.31
N GLU A 1031 9.54 -3.60 44.89
CA GLU A 1031 10.40 -2.49 45.29
C GLU A 1031 9.55 -1.42 45.97
N GLU A 1032 9.55 -1.39 47.30
CA GLU A 1032 9.14 -0.21 48.04
C GLU A 1032 10.10 0.94 47.69
N ASN A 1033 9.60 2.14 47.36
CA ASN A 1033 10.49 3.31 47.35
C ASN A 1033 11.10 3.47 48.75
N GLU A 1034 12.42 3.62 48.82
CA GLU A 1034 13.17 3.72 50.10
C GLU A 1034 13.07 5.11 50.76
N GLU A 1035 12.44 6.08 50.10
CA GLU A 1035 12.31 7.46 50.59
C GLU A 1035 11.55 7.55 51.91
N GLY A 1036 12.18 8.15 52.92
CA GLY A 1036 11.58 8.46 54.23
C GLY A 1036 11.77 7.42 55.34
N LYS A 1037 12.32 6.23 55.04
CA LYS A 1037 12.52 5.17 56.04
C LYS A 1037 13.68 5.52 56.98
N THR A 1038 13.40 5.78 58.27
CA THR A 1038 14.40 6.24 59.24
C THR A 1038 14.93 5.17 60.21
N GLN A 1039 14.30 3.99 60.28
CA GLN A 1039 14.67 2.94 61.23
C GLN A 1039 15.68 1.95 60.65
N GLY A 1040 16.64 1.51 61.49
CA GLY A 1040 17.54 0.41 61.15
C GLY A 1040 16.83 -0.94 61.22
N ALA A 1041 16.83 -1.70 60.12
CA ALA A 1041 16.19 -3.01 60.05
C ALA A 1041 16.89 -3.97 59.07
N MET A 1042 16.82 -5.27 59.37
CA MET A 1042 17.50 -6.35 58.67
C MET A 1042 16.54 -7.52 58.46
N LYS A 1043 16.35 -7.96 57.21
CA LYS A 1043 15.54 -9.14 56.87
C LYS A 1043 16.44 -10.30 56.47
N LEU A 1044 16.33 -11.39 57.22
CA LEU A 1044 17.08 -12.62 56.98
C LEU A 1044 16.13 -13.66 56.38
N LYS A 1045 16.62 -14.39 55.40
CA LYS A 1045 15.87 -15.38 54.62
C LYS A 1045 16.55 -16.73 54.72
N LEU A 1046 15.81 -17.75 55.11
CA LEU A 1046 16.21 -19.15 54.98
C LEU A 1046 15.55 -19.72 53.73
N SER A 1047 16.35 -20.19 52.78
CA SER A 1047 15.92 -20.76 51.52
C SER A 1047 16.29 -22.25 51.42
N SER A 1048 15.44 -22.99 50.73
CA SER A 1048 15.63 -24.36 50.26
C SER A 1048 15.34 -24.39 48.75
N GLN A 1049 15.50 -25.55 48.08
CA GLN A 1049 15.31 -25.68 46.63
C GLN A 1049 14.00 -25.10 46.06
N ARG A 1050 12.89 -25.14 46.81
CA ARG A 1050 11.57 -24.65 46.37
C ARG A 1050 10.89 -23.70 47.36
N TRP A 1051 11.33 -23.65 48.60
CA TRP A 1051 10.66 -22.91 49.68
C TRP A 1051 11.61 -21.98 50.41
N SER A 1052 11.12 -20.82 50.83
CA SER A 1052 11.85 -19.93 51.72
C SER A 1052 10.93 -19.35 52.79
N ASP A 1053 11.54 -18.88 53.87
CA ASP A 1053 10.88 -18.16 54.95
C ASP A 1053 11.79 -17.06 55.52
N GLU A 1054 11.20 -15.98 56.02
CA GLU A 1054 11.92 -14.76 56.43
C GLU A 1054 11.63 -14.34 57.89
N THR A 1055 12.61 -13.70 58.53
CA THR A 1055 12.49 -13.04 59.84
C THR A 1055 13.20 -11.69 59.83
N VAL A 1056 12.73 -10.75 60.67
CA VAL A 1056 13.24 -9.39 60.74
C VAL A 1056 13.79 -9.07 62.13
N LEU A 1057 14.97 -8.45 62.14
CA LEU A 1057 15.54 -7.75 63.29
C LEU A 1057 15.47 -6.25 63.04
N PHE A 1058 14.95 -5.47 63.99
CA PHE A 1058 14.84 -4.01 63.83
C PHE A 1058 15.17 -3.28 65.13
N PHE A 1059 15.76 -2.08 65.03
CA PHE A 1059 16.43 -1.42 66.17
C PHE A 1059 15.64 -0.19 66.60
N LYS A 1060 15.07 -0.19 67.82
CA LYS A 1060 14.20 0.87 68.33
C LYS A 1060 14.68 1.39 69.69
N ARG A 1061 14.47 2.69 69.94
CA ARG A 1061 14.59 3.27 71.29
C ARG A 1061 13.43 2.76 72.16
N GLY A 1062 13.72 2.40 73.40
CA GLY A 1062 12.72 1.87 74.33
C GLY A 1062 12.27 0.42 74.06
N ALA A 1063 12.91 -0.30 73.13
CA ALA A 1063 12.78 -1.76 73.06
C ALA A 1063 13.63 -2.43 74.16
N THR A 1064 13.19 -3.58 74.66
CA THR A 1064 13.80 -4.31 75.78
C THR A 1064 14.49 -5.61 75.35
N GLU A 1065 15.09 -6.34 76.29
CA GLU A 1065 15.54 -7.74 76.08
C GLU A 1065 14.43 -8.76 76.40
N GLY A 1066 13.27 -8.29 76.87
CA GLY A 1066 12.07 -9.08 77.10
C GLY A 1066 11.12 -9.05 75.90
N PHE A 1067 9.98 -9.74 76.01
CA PHE A 1067 8.98 -9.73 74.93
C PHE A 1067 8.16 -8.43 74.97
N ASP A 1068 8.39 -7.54 74.01
CA ASP A 1068 7.71 -6.25 73.93
C ASP A 1068 6.38 -6.40 73.18
N GLU A 1069 5.24 -6.45 73.88
CA GLU A 1069 3.94 -6.81 73.27
C GLU A 1069 3.50 -5.94 72.08
N ARG A 1070 4.02 -4.70 71.98
CA ARG A 1070 3.75 -3.75 70.89
C ARG A 1070 4.69 -3.91 69.69
N LEU A 1071 5.90 -4.41 69.90
CA LEU A 1071 7.00 -4.37 68.93
C LEU A 1071 7.36 -5.77 68.41
N ASP A 1072 7.36 -6.77 69.29
CA ASP A 1072 7.61 -8.16 68.92
C ASP A 1072 6.38 -8.81 68.27
N VAL A 1073 6.65 -9.63 67.26
CA VAL A 1073 5.61 -10.29 66.48
C VAL A 1073 5.89 -11.80 66.51
N PRO A 1074 5.04 -12.61 67.18
CA PRO A 1074 5.21 -14.05 67.23
C PRO A 1074 5.24 -14.71 65.84
N LYS A 1075 6.19 -15.62 65.64
CA LYS A 1075 6.32 -16.44 64.43
C LYS A 1075 5.16 -17.41 64.35
N ILE A 1076 4.29 -17.25 63.36
CA ILE A 1076 3.20 -18.20 63.10
C ILE A 1076 3.78 -19.42 62.37
N GLN A 1077 4.23 -20.41 63.13
CA GLN A 1077 4.57 -21.73 62.59
C GLN A 1077 3.29 -22.39 62.03
N LEU A 1078 3.43 -23.25 61.02
CA LEU A 1078 2.34 -24.12 60.54
C LEU A 1078 2.74 -25.58 60.71
N ASN A 1079 1.90 -26.35 61.39
CA ASN A 1079 2.01 -27.80 61.40
C ASN A 1079 1.92 -28.34 59.96
N SER A 1080 2.72 -29.37 59.66
CA SER A 1080 2.73 -30.04 58.33
C SER A 1080 3.10 -29.16 57.13
N SER A 1081 3.75 -28.00 57.31
CA SER A 1081 4.26 -27.23 56.17
C SER A 1081 5.59 -27.80 55.62
N PRO A 1082 5.76 -27.89 54.27
CA PRO A 1082 7.03 -28.25 53.64
C PRO A 1082 8.03 -27.07 53.58
N ALA A 1083 7.61 -25.87 53.97
CA ALA A 1083 8.50 -24.71 54.01
C ALA A 1083 9.45 -24.78 55.23
N PRO A 1084 10.66 -24.21 55.13
CA PRO A 1084 11.49 -23.96 56.30
C PRO A 1084 10.82 -22.91 57.21
N SER A 1085 11.34 -22.76 58.42
CA SER A 1085 11.03 -21.63 59.30
C SER A 1085 12.32 -21.08 59.89
N LEU A 1086 12.53 -19.77 59.79
CA LEU A 1086 13.62 -19.01 60.39
C LEU A 1086 13.05 -18.02 61.40
N TYR A 1087 13.61 -17.98 62.60
CA TYR A 1087 13.16 -17.12 63.67
C TYR A 1087 14.27 -16.84 64.69
N THR A 1088 14.11 -15.73 65.40
CA THR A 1088 14.79 -15.53 66.70
C THR A 1088 13.81 -15.85 67.83
N LYS A 1089 14.29 -15.90 69.07
CA LYS A 1089 13.46 -16.29 70.23
C LYS A 1089 13.69 -15.37 71.41
N VAL A 1090 12.59 -14.98 72.06
CA VAL A 1090 12.59 -14.23 73.33
C VAL A 1090 11.80 -15.03 74.35
N GLY A 1091 12.47 -15.45 75.43
CA GLY A 1091 11.93 -16.42 76.39
C GLY A 1091 11.49 -17.72 75.71
N ASN A 1092 10.18 -17.96 75.68
CA ASN A 1092 9.56 -19.11 75.00
C ASN A 1092 8.84 -18.78 73.68
N LYS A 1093 8.84 -17.52 73.23
CA LYS A 1093 8.18 -17.11 71.99
C LYS A 1093 9.19 -17.06 70.84
N ASN A 1094 8.90 -17.79 69.75
CA ASN A 1094 9.59 -17.64 68.47
C ASN A 1094 9.05 -16.38 67.77
N LEU A 1095 9.89 -15.60 67.07
CA LEU A 1095 9.53 -14.28 66.52
C LEU A 1095 9.80 -14.16 65.01
N VAL A 1096 8.91 -13.45 64.31
CA VAL A 1096 9.05 -13.03 62.89
C VAL A 1096 9.48 -11.57 62.75
N TYR A 1097 9.14 -10.71 63.72
CA TYR A 1097 9.80 -9.43 63.96
C TYR A 1097 10.26 -9.42 65.41
N ASN A 1098 11.52 -9.08 65.65
CA ASN A 1098 12.13 -8.99 66.98
C ASN A 1098 12.74 -7.58 67.15
N ALA A 1099 12.33 -6.90 68.22
CA ALA A 1099 12.67 -5.53 68.52
C ALA A 1099 13.95 -5.44 69.36
N MET A 1100 15.04 -5.01 68.74
CA MET A 1100 16.33 -4.84 69.42
C MET A 1100 16.46 -3.43 70.00
N SER A 1101 16.94 -3.34 71.24
CA SER A 1101 17.26 -2.05 71.86
C SER A 1101 18.38 -1.34 71.11
N ILE A 1102 18.15 -0.09 70.69
CA ILE A 1102 19.21 0.77 70.14
C ILE A 1102 20.16 1.30 71.24
N GLU A 1103 19.77 1.15 72.51
CA GLU A 1103 20.51 1.65 73.68
C GLU A 1103 21.37 0.55 74.31
N ASN A 1104 20.86 -0.70 74.32
CA ASN A 1104 21.63 -1.91 74.65
C ASN A 1104 21.80 -2.78 73.40
N LEU A 1105 22.75 -2.42 72.52
CA LEU A 1105 22.97 -3.07 71.23
C LEU A 1105 23.55 -4.50 71.40
N PRO A 1106 22.84 -5.57 70.99
CA PRO A 1106 23.33 -6.93 71.12
C PRO A 1106 24.43 -7.22 70.07
N LYS A 1107 25.57 -7.76 70.53
CA LYS A 1107 26.71 -8.13 69.67
C LYS A 1107 26.57 -9.51 69.01
N GLU A 1108 25.79 -10.39 69.63
CA GLU A 1108 25.47 -11.73 69.15
C GLU A 1108 23.94 -11.94 69.25
N VAL A 1109 23.30 -12.40 68.18
CA VAL A 1109 21.88 -12.75 68.15
C VAL A 1109 21.71 -14.20 67.69
N PRO A 1110 21.21 -15.12 68.56
CA PRO A 1110 20.93 -16.49 68.17
C PRO A 1110 19.86 -16.58 67.07
N LEU A 1111 20.14 -17.36 66.03
CA LEU A 1111 19.20 -17.70 64.97
C LEU A 1111 18.83 -19.17 65.09
N HIS A 1112 17.53 -19.43 65.07
CA HIS A 1112 16.97 -20.78 65.17
C HIS A 1112 16.21 -21.09 63.88
N PHE A 1113 16.22 -22.36 63.48
CA PHE A 1113 15.51 -22.77 62.28
C PHE A 1113 14.89 -24.16 62.37
N TYR A 1114 13.90 -24.37 61.51
CA TYR A 1114 13.32 -25.66 61.18
C TYR A 1114 13.40 -25.89 59.68
N VAL A 1115 13.71 -27.11 59.25
CA VAL A 1115 13.63 -27.54 57.84
C VAL A 1115 12.82 -28.83 57.74
N ALA A 1116 11.94 -28.92 56.75
CA ALA A 1116 11.06 -30.07 56.55
C ALA A 1116 11.74 -31.27 55.84
N SER A 1117 12.94 -31.08 55.27
CA SER A 1117 13.65 -32.10 54.49
C SER A 1117 15.17 -32.05 54.67
N ASN A 1118 15.80 -33.21 54.53
CA ASN A 1118 17.26 -33.34 54.44
C ASN A 1118 17.74 -32.69 53.14
N GLY A 1119 18.82 -31.90 53.17
CA GLY A 1119 19.39 -31.33 51.96
C GLY A 1119 20.33 -30.16 52.20
N GLN A 1120 20.61 -29.42 51.13
CA GLN A 1120 21.25 -28.10 51.15
C GLN A 1120 20.17 -27.02 51.33
N HIS A 1121 20.47 -26.07 52.21
CA HIS A 1121 19.68 -24.88 52.52
C HIS A 1121 20.61 -23.67 52.51
N GLU A 1122 20.07 -22.46 52.51
CA GLU A 1122 20.84 -21.22 52.43
C GLU A 1122 20.26 -20.16 53.38
N ILE A 1123 21.13 -19.49 54.15
CA ILE A 1123 20.77 -18.24 54.83
C ILE A 1123 21.34 -17.06 54.04
N SER A 1124 20.47 -16.15 53.64
CA SER A 1124 20.79 -14.90 52.93
C SER A 1124 20.20 -13.69 53.63
N LEU A 1125 20.81 -12.53 53.39
CA LEU A 1125 20.27 -11.22 53.73
C LEU A 1125 19.38 -10.75 52.58
N SER A 1126 18.07 -10.63 52.78
CA SER A 1126 17.10 -10.27 51.71
C SER A 1126 16.67 -8.81 51.70
N ASP A 1127 16.97 -8.05 52.76
CA ASP A 1127 16.68 -6.61 52.89
C ASP A 1127 17.54 -6.03 54.03
N LEU A 1128 18.03 -4.80 53.88
CA LEU A 1128 18.86 -4.14 54.88
C LEU A 1128 18.76 -2.61 54.77
N ARG A 1129 18.26 -1.95 55.83
CA ARG A 1129 17.89 -0.53 55.79
C ARG A 1129 18.62 0.26 56.88
N ASN A 1130 19.12 1.45 56.52
CA ASN A 1130 19.80 2.42 57.41
C ASN A 1130 21.10 1.97 58.11
N PHE A 1131 21.70 0.85 57.72
CA PHE A 1131 23.06 0.47 58.13
C PHE A 1131 24.11 1.12 57.21
N LYS A 1132 25.28 1.50 57.75
CA LYS A 1132 26.43 1.93 56.91
C LYS A 1132 26.81 0.85 55.88
N GLU A 1133 27.24 1.27 54.69
CA GLU A 1133 27.53 0.37 53.54
C GLU A 1133 28.59 -0.69 53.86
N ASN A 1134 29.68 -0.29 54.53
CA ASN A 1134 30.85 -1.14 54.78
C ASN A 1134 30.81 -1.91 56.11
N LEU A 1135 29.64 -2.04 56.74
CA LEU A 1135 29.49 -2.65 58.07
C LEU A 1135 29.16 -4.15 57.95
N PRO A 1136 30.10 -5.07 58.24
CA PRO A 1136 29.94 -6.49 57.98
C PRO A 1136 28.86 -7.12 58.87
N ILE A 1137 28.16 -8.12 58.33
CA ILE A 1137 27.09 -8.85 59.01
C ILE A 1137 27.45 -10.34 58.93
N TYR A 1138 28.03 -10.86 60.01
CA TYR A 1138 28.54 -12.23 60.04
C TYR A 1138 27.49 -13.22 60.53
N LEU A 1139 27.46 -14.39 59.92
CA LEU A 1139 26.78 -15.58 60.42
C LEU A 1139 27.83 -16.61 60.85
N GLU A 1140 27.81 -17.00 62.12
CA GLU A 1140 28.65 -18.08 62.67
C GLU A 1140 27.86 -19.39 62.68
N ASP A 1141 28.40 -20.42 62.01
CA ASP A 1141 27.96 -21.81 62.09
C ASP A 1141 28.76 -22.53 63.18
N LYS A 1142 28.22 -22.54 64.40
CA LYS A 1142 28.83 -23.18 65.58
C LYS A 1142 29.01 -24.69 65.45
N LYS A 1143 28.37 -25.34 64.45
CA LYS A 1143 28.53 -26.77 64.17
C LYS A 1143 29.73 -27.05 63.26
N LEU A 1144 30.13 -26.11 62.41
CA LEU A 1144 31.24 -26.25 61.47
C LEU A 1144 32.45 -25.35 61.78
N GLY A 1145 32.32 -24.40 62.71
CA GLY A 1145 33.36 -23.41 63.03
C GLY A 1145 33.55 -22.35 61.94
N ILE A 1146 32.58 -22.19 61.04
CA ILE A 1146 32.67 -21.30 59.88
C ILE A 1146 31.97 -19.98 60.21
N THR A 1147 32.57 -18.86 59.79
CA THR A 1147 31.95 -17.53 59.84
C THR A 1147 31.85 -16.96 58.42
N GLN A 1148 30.66 -16.52 58.01
CA GLN A 1148 30.39 -15.95 56.68
C GLN A 1148 29.82 -14.54 56.78
N ASN A 1149 30.39 -13.57 56.07
CA ASN A 1149 29.79 -12.25 55.91
C ASN A 1149 28.63 -12.32 54.91
N LEU A 1150 27.39 -12.15 55.38
CA LEU A 1150 26.18 -12.24 54.57
C LEU A 1150 26.02 -11.09 53.57
N ARG A 1151 26.80 -10.01 53.69
CA ARG A 1151 26.87 -8.96 52.66
C ARG A 1151 27.70 -9.33 51.43
N GLU A 1152 28.68 -10.22 51.58
CA GLU A 1152 29.53 -10.65 50.46
C GLU A 1152 28.86 -11.73 49.63
N LYS A 1153 28.23 -12.70 50.31
CA LYS A 1153 27.49 -13.82 49.71
C LYS A 1153 26.59 -14.50 50.74
N PRO A 1154 25.52 -15.19 50.30
CA PRO A 1154 24.76 -16.10 51.15
C PRO A 1154 25.61 -17.23 51.77
N TYR A 1155 25.12 -17.81 52.86
CA TYR A 1155 25.72 -18.99 53.49
C TYR A 1155 24.91 -20.25 53.19
N THR A 1156 25.43 -21.11 52.30
CA THR A 1156 24.85 -22.42 51.97
C THR A 1156 25.34 -23.51 52.93
N PHE A 1157 24.45 -24.34 53.45
CA PHE A 1157 24.76 -25.39 54.41
C PHE A 1157 23.84 -26.61 54.29
N SER A 1158 24.37 -27.79 54.64
CA SER A 1158 23.54 -28.99 54.75
C SER A 1158 22.89 -29.11 56.13
N ALA A 1159 21.63 -29.56 56.16
CA ALA A 1159 20.89 -29.89 57.38
C ALA A 1159 19.96 -31.10 57.16
N ASN A 1160 19.62 -31.78 58.25
CA ASN A 1160 18.61 -32.83 58.30
C ASN A 1160 17.25 -32.23 58.68
N ALA A 1161 16.16 -32.90 58.31
CA ALA A 1161 14.81 -32.52 58.69
C ALA A 1161 14.65 -32.46 60.22
N GLY A 1162 14.01 -31.39 60.71
CA GLY A 1162 13.86 -31.10 62.14
C GLY A 1162 14.24 -29.65 62.48
N THR A 1163 14.32 -29.37 63.78
CA THR A 1163 14.65 -28.05 64.35
C THR A 1163 16.07 -28.04 64.88
N ASP A 1164 16.84 -26.99 64.58
CA ASP A 1164 18.13 -26.69 65.22
C ASP A 1164 18.05 -25.30 65.87
N THR A 1165 18.33 -25.26 67.17
CA THR A 1165 18.23 -24.06 68.01
C THR A 1165 19.58 -23.53 68.48
N SER A 1166 20.69 -24.17 68.10
CA SER A 1166 22.02 -23.89 68.67
C SER A 1166 23.11 -23.58 67.65
N ARG A 1167 22.90 -23.95 66.37
CA ARG A 1167 23.91 -23.86 65.33
C ARG A 1167 24.28 -22.45 64.91
N PHE A 1168 23.33 -21.53 64.79
CA PHE A 1168 23.58 -20.22 64.16
C PHE A 1168 23.55 -19.05 65.13
N VAL A 1169 24.54 -18.17 65.01
CA VAL A 1169 24.57 -16.86 65.66
C VAL A 1169 24.93 -15.79 64.65
N LEU A 1170 24.14 -14.72 64.62
CA LEU A 1170 24.44 -13.51 63.87
C LEU A 1170 25.34 -12.59 64.70
N LYS A 1171 26.43 -12.08 64.12
CA LYS A 1171 27.37 -11.16 64.77
C LYS A 1171 27.61 -9.93 63.90
N PHE A 1172 27.43 -8.75 64.46
CA PHE A 1172 27.51 -7.49 63.74
C PHE A 1172 27.81 -6.36 64.74
N GLU A 1173 28.59 -5.37 64.31
CA GLU A 1173 28.58 -4.07 64.96
C GLU A 1173 27.39 -3.26 64.45
N VAL A 1174 26.94 -2.26 65.20
CA VAL A 1174 25.80 -1.43 64.81
C VAL A 1174 26.23 0.02 64.63
N ALA A 1175 26.19 0.48 63.39
CA ALA A 1175 26.49 1.85 63.03
C ALA A 1175 25.54 2.31 61.91
N PHE A 1176 24.62 3.20 62.27
CA PHE A 1176 23.64 3.76 61.35
C PHE A 1176 24.25 4.89 60.50
N ALA A 1177 23.66 5.16 59.34
CA ALA A 1177 23.91 6.38 58.59
C ALA A 1177 23.03 7.53 59.14
N GLN A 1178 23.56 8.75 59.19
CA GLN A 1178 22.77 9.91 59.61
C GLN A 1178 22.07 10.50 58.39
N VAL A 1179 20.79 10.15 58.19
CA VAL A 1179 19.96 10.71 57.12
C VAL A 1179 19.60 12.15 57.48
N ILE A 1180 19.98 13.11 56.64
CA ILE A 1180 19.51 14.50 56.71
C ILE A 1180 18.18 14.57 55.94
N PRO A 1181 17.04 14.89 56.59
CA PRO A 1181 15.73 14.90 55.93
C PRO A 1181 15.66 15.89 54.77
N ASP A 1182 14.94 15.58 53.70
CA ASP A 1182 14.86 16.46 52.51
C ASP A 1182 14.06 17.76 52.79
N GLU A 1183 13.28 17.79 53.88
CA GLU A 1183 12.59 18.97 54.41
C GLU A 1183 13.51 19.98 55.14
N SER A 1184 14.74 19.58 55.50
CA SER A 1184 15.70 20.44 56.23
C SER A 1184 16.19 21.66 55.42
N LEU A 1185 15.90 21.67 54.12
CA LEU A 1185 16.38 22.62 53.12
C LEU A 1185 15.21 23.15 52.27
N LEU A 1186 14.57 24.21 52.76
CA LEU A 1186 13.41 24.82 52.12
C LEU A 1186 13.85 25.94 51.17
N ILE A 1187 13.55 25.79 49.87
CA ILE A 1187 13.98 26.74 48.82
C ILE A 1187 12.77 27.39 48.16
N TYR A 1188 12.71 28.72 48.15
CA TYR A 1188 11.55 29.49 47.69
C TYR A 1188 11.89 30.94 47.31
N PRO A 1189 11.14 31.59 46.40
CA PRO A 1189 10.23 30.96 45.44
C PRO A 1189 11.02 30.10 44.43
N ASN A 1190 10.41 29.07 43.88
CA ASN A 1190 10.98 28.21 42.85
C ASN A 1190 9.83 27.71 41.95
N PRO A 1191 9.67 28.22 40.70
CA PRO A 1191 10.56 29.13 39.97
C PRO A 1191 10.75 30.52 40.60
N THR A 1192 11.80 31.23 40.17
CA THR A 1192 12.06 32.62 40.56
C THR A 1192 12.61 33.44 39.40
N SER A 1193 12.40 34.76 39.43
CA SER A 1193 12.87 35.72 38.43
C SER A 1193 14.03 36.62 38.89
N LYS A 1194 14.31 36.71 40.20
CA LYS A 1194 15.34 37.59 40.79
C LYS A 1194 16.14 36.92 41.91
N GLU A 1195 15.50 36.62 43.04
CA GLU A 1195 16.16 36.12 44.25
C GLU A 1195 15.66 34.74 44.66
N LEU A 1196 16.49 34.00 45.38
CA LEU A 1196 16.18 32.68 45.94
C LEU A 1196 16.50 32.64 47.43
N LYS A 1197 15.50 32.37 48.27
CA LYS A 1197 15.67 32.15 49.71
C LYS A 1197 15.86 30.67 50.01
N ILE A 1198 16.87 30.36 50.82
CA ILE A 1198 17.24 29.02 51.26
C ILE A 1198 17.13 29.00 52.79
N ASN A 1199 16.09 28.35 53.33
CA ASN A 1199 15.90 28.15 54.76
C ASN A 1199 16.56 26.84 55.20
N ILE A 1200 17.51 26.95 56.13
CA ILE A 1200 18.40 25.87 56.57
C ILE A 1200 18.12 25.56 58.05
N ASP A 1201 17.67 24.34 58.33
CA ASP A 1201 17.19 23.94 59.66
C ASP A 1201 18.28 23.38 60.59
N ASN A 1202 17.87 22.86 61.76
CA ASN A 1202 18.73 22.34 62.82
C ASN A 1202 19.64 21.15 62.43
N HIS A 1203 19.42 20.48 61.30
CA HIS A 1203 20.25 19.35 60.88
C HIS A 1203 21.63 19.78 60.39
N TYR A 1204 21.74 20.99 59.84
CA TYR A 1204 23.02 21.61 59.51
C TYR A 1204 23.57 22.41 60.70
N LYS A 1205 24.74 22.03 61.20
CA LYS A 1205 25.46 22.72 62.29
C LYS A 1205 26.92 22.99 61.91
N GLY A 1206 27.49 24.04 62.50
CA GLY A 1206 28.85 24.51 62.22
C GLY A 1206 28.98 25.12 60.82
N LYS A 1207 30.15 24.94 60.21
CA LYS A 1207 30.49 25.44 58.87
C LYS A 1207 29.61 24.85 57.78
N VAL A 1208 28.82 25.70 57.14
CA VAL A 1208 27.98 25.37 55.98
C VAL A 1208 28.57 26.03 54.73
N GLN A 1209 28.57 25.30 53.63
CA GLN A 1209 28.99 25.73 52.30
C GLN A 1209 27.81 25.54 51.34
N ILE A 1210 27.45 26.58 50.60
CA ILE A 1210 26.39 26.59 49.59
C ILE A 1210 27.01 26.95 48.24
N ARG A 1211 26.70 26.19 47.19
CA ARG A 1211 27.13 26.45 45.82
C ARG A 1211 25.94 26.51 44.89
N LEU A 1212 25.96 27.46 43.97
CA LEU A 1212 25.08 27.48 42.80
C LEU A 1212 25.85 26.95 41.58
N LYS A 1213 25.24 26.02 40.84
CA LYS A 1213 25.84 25.37 39.66
C LYS A 1213 24.90 25.38 38.45
N ASP A 1214 25.46 25.46 37.24
CA ASP A 1214 24.71 25.30 36.00
C ASP A 1214 24.41 23.82 35.68
N MET A 1215 23.72 23.57 34.55
CA MET A 1215 23.40 22.21 34.09
C MET A 1215 24.64 21.37 33.68
N LEU A 1216 25.81 21.99 33.52
CA LEU A 1216 27.07 21.32 33.24
C LEU A 1216 27.89 21.07 34.53
N GLY A 1217 27.33 21.44 35.70
CA GLY A 1217 27.98 21.31 36.99
C GLY A 1217 29.03 22.38 37.29
N LYS A 1218 29.19 23.39 36.42
CA LYS A 1218 30.11 24.50 36.63
C LYS A 1218 29.58 25.39 37.75
N GLU A 1219 30.47 25.77 38.66
CA GLU A 1219 30.15 26.67 39.76
C GLU A 1219 29.98 28.12 39.30
N ILE A 1220 28.94 28.77 39.82
CA ILE A 1220 28.53 30.15 39.51
C ILE A 1220 28.75 31.06 40.71
N ASN A 1221 28.46 30.57 41.91
CA ASN A 1221 28.50 31.32 43.17
C ASN A 1221 28.76 30.32 44.32
N GLU A 1222 29.61 30.68 45.28
CA GLU A 1222 29.83 29.92 46.51
C GLU A 1222 29.72 30.86 47.73
N GLN A 1223 28.99 30.43 48.76
CA GLN A 1223 28.90 31.11 50.05
C GLN A 1223 29.27 30.14 51.18
N ILE A 1224 30.06 30.60 52.15
CA ILE A 1224 30.50 29.81 53.31
C ILE A 1224 30.26 30.62 54.59
N PHE A 1225 29.63 30.01 55.59
CA PHE A 1225 29.38 30.65 56.88
C PHE A 1225 29.30 29.64 58.04
N GLU A 1226 29.46 30.11 59.27
CA GLU A 1226 29.23 29.33 60.49
C GLU A 1226 27.79 29.53 60.96
N LYS A 1227 26.97 28.47 60.96
CA LYS A 1227 25.54 28.60 61.27
C LYS A 1227 25.29 28.81 62.77
N GLN A 1228 24.80 30.01 63.15
CA GLN A 1228 24.62 30.41 64.55
C GLN A 1228 23.23 30.10 65.14
N PHE A 1229 22.22 29.86 64.29
CA PHE A 1229 20.81 29.80 64.71
C PHE A 1229 20.11 28.49 64.33
N THR A 1230 18.99 28.19 65.01
CA THR A 1230 18.21 26.96 64.82
C THR A 1230 17.59 26.86 63.42
N LYS A 1231 17.10 27.97 62.89
CA LYS A 1231 16.87 28.19 61.44
C LYS A 1231 17.73 29.37 60.99
N GLN A 1232 18.27 29.29 59.78
CA GLN A 1232 18.98 30.39 59.14
C GLN A 1232 18.55 30.48 57.68
N GLU A 1233 18.11 31.66 57.26
CA GLU A 1233 17.81 31.97 55.86
C GLU A 1233 19.05 32.53 55.18
N VAL A 1234 19.30 32.09 53.95
CA VAL A 1234 20.35 32.61 53.06
C VAL A 1234 19.68 33.04 51.76
N VAL A 1235 20.09 34.18 51.19
CA VAL A 1235 19.58 34.70 49.92
C VAL A 1235 20.65 34.57 48.85
N LEU A 1236 20.29 33.99 47.70
CA LEU A 1236 21.08 34.05 46.48
C LEU A 1236 20.42 35.02 45.50
N ASP A 1237 21.17 36.02 45.04
CA ASP A 1237 20.80 36.83 43.88
C ASP A 1237 21.07 36.02 42.59
N LEU A 1238 20.07 36.00 41.71
CA LEU A 1238 20.07 35.35 40.41
C LEU A 1238 19.69 36.32 39.27
N GLU A 1239 19.52 37.63 39.53
CA GLU A 1239 19.04 38.61 38.55
C GLU A 1239 19.89 38.64 37.27
N ASN A 1240 21.21 38.53 37.41
CA ASN A 1240 22.18 38.54 36.32
C ASN A 1240 22.37 37.18 35.62
N LEU A 1241 21.57 36.15 35.96
CA LEU A 1241 21.67 34.82 35.35
C LEU A 1241 20.65 34.62 34.23
N THR A 1242 21.09 33.93 33.17
CA THR A 1242 20.24 33.54 32.04
C THR A 1242 19.09 32.64 32.49
N LYS A 1243 17.93 32.75 31.83
CA LYS A 1243 16.78 31.86 32.05
C LYS A 1243 17.18 30.40 31.86
N GLY A 1244 16.79 29.51 32.76
CA GLY A 1244 17.22 28.11 32.71
C GLY A 1244 17.11 27.35 34.04
N VAL A 1245 17.68 26.16 34.07
CA VAL A 1245 17.75 25.29 35.25
C VAL A 1245 19.13 25.39 35.89
N TYR A 1246 19.15 25.51 37.21
CA TYR A 1246 20.38 25.52 38.02
C TYR A 1246 20.22 24.56 39.20
N PHE A 1247 21.34 24.26 39.88
CA PHE A 1247 21.37 23.40 41.06
C PHE A 1247 21.99 24.14 42.25
N VAL A 1248 21.31 24.09 43.39
CA VAL A 1248 21.83 24.54 44.68
C VAL A 1248 22.34 23.32 45.42
N GLU A 1249 23.65 23.27 45.65
CA GLU A 1249 24.34 22.26 46.46
C GLU A 1249 24.63 22.85 47.84
N ILE A 1250 24.22 22.17 48.91
CA ILE A 1250 24.59 22.51 50.29
C ILE A 1250 25.41 21.38 50.90
N GLN A 1251 26.45 21.74 51.66
CA GLN A 1251 27.36 20.79 52.29
C GLN A 1251 27.80 21.30 53.67
N ASN A 1252 27.93 20.38 54.63
CA ASN A 1252 28.76 20.58 55.81
C ASN A 1252 29.69 19.36 56.00
N GLY A 1253 30.45 19.30 57.10
CA GLY A 1253 31.30 18.16 57.43
C GLY A 1253 30.57 16.84 57.76
N GLN A 1254 29.25 16.78 57.65
CA GLN A 1254 28.40 15.64 58.03
C GLN A 1254 27.50 15.13 56.89
N GLY A 1255 27.29 15.91 55.83
CA GLY A 1255 26.44 15.51 54.70
C GLY A 1255 26.37 16.57 53.59
N LYS A 1256 25.66 16.19 52.52
CA LYS A 1256 25.45 16.99 51.31
C LYS A 1256 24.04 16.77 50.77
N GLN A 1257 23.37 17.84 50.33
CA GLN A 1257 22.12 17.80 49.58
C GLN A 1257 22.23 18.66 48.31
N ILE A 1258 21.38 18.38 47.32
CA ILE A 1258 21.27 19.16 46.08
C ILE A 1258 19.78 19.36 45.76
N LYS A 1259 19.38 20.59 45.43
CA LYS A 1259 18.03 20.93 44.96
C LYS A 1259 18.08 21.58 43.57
N LYS A 1260 17.13 21.24 42.71
CA LYS A 1260 16.92 21.86 41.39
C LYS A 1260 16.16 23.18 41.56
N ILE A 1261 16.61 24.24 40.89
CA ILE A 1261 15.91 25.52 40.79
C ILE A 1261 15.64 25.91 39.34
N VAL A 1262 14.61 26.73 39.12
CA VAL A 1262 14.24 27.28 37.81
C VAL A 1262 14.30 28.80 37.85
N LYS A 1263 15.10 29.38 36.94
CA LYS A 1263 15.21 30.83 36.70
C LYS A 1263 14.35 31.20 35.50
N GLU A 1264 13.34 32.02 35.73
CA GLU A 1264 12.47 32.64 34.71
C GLU A 1264 12.99 34.00 34.22
#